data_AF-A0A453JIU9-F1
#
_entry.id   AF-A0A453JIU9-F1
#
_cell.length_a   1.000
_cell.length_b   1.000
_cell.length_c   1.000
_cell.angle_alpha   90.00
_cell.angle_beta   90.00
_cell.angle_gamma   90.00
#
_symmetry.space_group_name_H-M   'P 1'
#
loop_
_entity.id
_entity.type
_entity.pdbx_description
1 polymer ?
#
loop_
_entity_poly.entity_id
_entity_poly.type
_entity_poly.pdbx_seq_one_letter_code
_entity_poly.pdbx_strand_id
1 'polypeptide(L)'
;PPPFHNQSAMASGKPTAPPVSSSRSLRPQERPSGAIAVGKSTAPPVSSSRILRLQESPSGPIAVSKSTAPPVSSSRRLRLQESPSGPMAVSKSTAPPVSSSRRLRLQESPSGPIAVSKSTGPPVSSSRSLRVQESPSGAIAVSKSTAPLVSSSRRLGFQESPSGPIAVSKSTAPRVSSSRRLGLASAGVSSPSPIVDVWHENQEQAFMQLRAIFLQKKAEKEFLIGLDAEFCMCDGPTMPWEDSPCPDIWYGDTRHTVDDGNLVQVGLAIEEKDSSNAAELYQFNLQFDPTTRSPTSGGVRFLRERARLDLERHAAKGIPVEQFMQMMERSGALSNKSITWITYQGFADFGYFLLGLERSRRLPDDRRSFIRWVERVFPSLYDLKTLHKTGYCTSPSVPGHANLGAFAEDIGAARTGESHTAGSDALLTLNCYHRAMLLEQPFSPLIRFRGQMYGVSGSISEDPACIDMFVRKISIVRFNLHQHAAQLYRLFALSGTVSVEISFGSCLRTESYGAAVEDLASIRSAKVELGVFDARGWQGYGSIWELKVGGSGTQRITTTLLAKMLTQSGALCKPALTWASSSSSTFVYLVRALTRTDLPDSRLRFLQLCGGLFPELCIVPAVQDEEEGVEGAPSVVSTARRYLALSPQERCTITDLSDAEEPAA
;
A
#
# COMPACT_ATOMS: atom_id res chain seq x y z
N PRO A 1 9.18 53.91 -50.10
CA PRO A 1 8.25 55.05 -49.85
C PRO A 1 6.81 54.63 -50.23
N PRO A 2 5.88 54.57 -49.25
CA PRO A 2 4.69 53.71 -49.31
C PRO A 2 3.50 54.43 -49.98
N PRO A 3 2.47 53.70 -50.45
CA PRO A 3 1.35 53.33 -49.58
C PRO A 3 0.74 51.96 -49.95
N PHE A 4 -0.17 51.39 -49.13
CA PHE A 4 -1.32 50.68 -49.70
C PHE A 4 -2.51 50.58 -48.73
N HIS A 5 -3.67 50.84 -49.33
CA HIS A 5 -5.03 50.90 -48.81
C HIS A 5 -5.74 49.54 -48.86
N ASN A 6 -6.76 49.42 -48.00
CA ASN A 6 -8.08 48.76 -48.14
C ASN A 6 -8.27 47.25 -48.37
N GLN A 7 -9.02 46.69 -47.41
CA GLN A 7 -10.22 45.84 -47.51
C GLN A 7 -10.25 44.66 -48.49
N SER A 8 -10.49 43.45 -47.96
CA SER A 8 -11.58 42.55 -48.37
C SER A 8 -11.64 41.30 -47.48
N ALA A 9 -12.86 40.91 -47.10
CA ALA A 9 -13.14 39.67 -46.41
C ALA A 9 -12.97 38.45 -47.33
N MET A 10 -12.38 37.37 -46.81
CA MET A 10 -12.61 36.02 -47.34
C MET A 10 -12.82 35.06 -46.16
N ALA A 11 -14.08 34.66 -45.97
CA ALA A 11 -14.41 33.42 -45.30
C ALA A 11 -14.24 32.29 -46.33
N SER A 12 -13.35 31.35 -46.06
CA SER A 12 -13.37 30.03 -46.71
C SER A 12 -13.48 28.97 -45.62
N GLY A 13 -14.62 28.28 -45.59
CA GLY A 13 -14.79 27.08 -44.79
C GLY A 13 -14.26 25.87 -45.54
N LYS A 14 -13.54 24.98 -44.83
CA LYS A 14 -13.61 23.51 -45.02
C LYS A 14 -13.06 22.79 -43.77
N PRO A 15 -13.54 21.58 -43.48
CA PRO A 15 -13.37 20.91 -42.19
C PRO A 15 -12.06 20.12 -42.14
N THR A 16 -11.34 20.20 -41.03
CA THR A 16 -10.24 19.28 -40.71
C THR A 16 -10.27 18.97 -39.21
N ALA A 17 -10.21 17.67 -38.89
CA ALA A 17 -10.21 17.14 -37.54
C ALA A 17 -9.18 17.82 -36.61
N PRO A 18 -9.40 17.86 -35.27
CA PRO A 18 -8.45 18.50 -34.36
C PRO A 18 -7.08 17.81 -34.42
N PRO A 19 -5.97 18.57 -34.43
CA PRO A 19 -4.63 17.97 -34.48
C PRO A 19 -4.35 17.16 -33.21
N VAL A 20 -3.65 16.03 -33.36
CA VAL A 20 -3.30 15.09 -32.26
C VAL A 20 -2.42 15.77 -31.18
N SER A 21 -1.66 16.81 -31.54
CA SER A 21 -0.86 17.60 -30.60
C SER A 21 -0.79 19.09 -30.98
N SER A 22 -0.69 19.97 -29.99
CA SER A 22 -0.43 21.42 -30.20
C SER A 22 0.68 21.94 -29.28
N SER A 23 1.70 22.58 -29.88
CA SER A 23 2.83 23.18 -29.17
C SER A 23 3.02 24.64 -29.56
N ARG A 24 3.10 25.56 -28.59
CA ARG A 24 3.37 26.99 -28.84
C ARG A 24 4.44 27.53 -27.90
N SER A 25 5.47 28.16 -28.46
CA SER A 25 6.54 28.86 -27.75
C SER A 25 6.50 30.34 -28.12
N LEU A 26 6.54 31.23 -27.13
CA LEU A 26 6.59 32.69 -27.33
C LEU A 26 7.82 33.25 -26.61
N ARG A 27 8.60 34.07 -27.33
CA ARG A 27 9.82 34.74 -26.85
C ARG A 27 9.92 36.16 -27.43
N PRO A 28 9.34 37.17 -26.79
CA PRO A 28 9.48 38.57 -27.21
C PRO A 28 10.93 39.05 -27.00
N GLN A 29 11.48 39.82 -27.93
CA GLN A 29 12.85 40.36 -27.86
C GLN A 29 12.94 41.85 -27.45
N GLU A 30 11.83 42.60 -27.43
CA GLU A 30 11.81 44.03 -27.05
C GLU A 30 10.78 44.33 -25.94
N ARG A 31 11.02 45.40 -25.16
CA ARG A 31 10.21 45.84 -24.00
C ARG A 31 8.81 46.33 -24.43
N PRO A 32 7.71 45.65 -24.05
CA PRO A 32 6.37 46.16 -24.29
C PRO A 32 6.01 47.24 -23.26
N SER A 33 5.72 48.45 -23.72
CA SER A 33 5.40 49.63 -22.88
C SER A 33 3.94 49.70 -22.38
N GLY A 34 3.17 48.61 -22.49
CA GLY A 34 1.75 48.56 -22.12
C GLY A 34 1.25 47.22 -21.57
N ALA A 35 0.02 47.18 -21.07
CA ALA A 35 -0.60 45.99 -20.48
C ALA A 35 -0.72 44.83 -21.49
N ILE A 36 -0.30 43.63 -21.08
CA ILE A 36 -0.34 42.44 -21.94
C ILE A 36 -1.61 41.62 -21.66
N ALA A 37 -2.51 41.52 -22.65
CA ALA A 37 -3.68 40.65 -22.63
C ALA A 37 -3.59 39.56 -23.71
N VAL A 38 -3.71 38.28 -23.32
CA VAL A 38 -3.62 37.13 -24.26
C VAL A 38 -4.96 36.41 -24.32
N GLY A 39 -5.71 36.54 -25.44
CA GLY A 39 -7.06 35.95 -25.58
C GLY A 39 -7.38 35.25 -26.93
N LYS A 40 -8.37 34.34 -26.85
CA LYS A 40 -9.27 33.72 -27.87
C LYS A 40 -9.00 32.36 -28.60
N SER A 41 -10.16 31.69 -28.80
CA SER A 41 -10.80 30.73 -29.75
C SER A 41 -10.03 29.72 -30.63
N THR A 42 -10.28 28.41 -30.41
CA THR A 42 -10.63 27.28 -31.35
C THR A 42 -10.55 25.92 -30.60
N ALA A 43 -11.19 24.85 -31.11
CA ALA A 43 -11.50 23.54 -30.46
C ALA A 43 -10.29 22.73 -29.90
N PRO A 44 -10.47 21.82 -28.92
CA PRO A 44 -9.36 21.23 -28.16
C PRO A 44 -8.67 20.00 -28.82
N PRO A 45 -7.31 19.89 -28.76
CA PRO A 45 -6.53 18.73 -29.21
C PRO A 45 -6.33 17.65 -28.13
N VAL A 46 -5.87 16.43 -28.49
CA VAL A 46 -5.62 15.31 -27.54
C VAL A 46 -4.49 15.62 -26.54
N SER A 47 -3.46 16.39 -26.95
CA SER A 47 -2.35 16.85 -26.09
C SER A 47 -1.97 18.33 -26.34
N SER A 48 -1.60 19.08 -25.28
CA SER A 48 -1.20 20.49 -25.42
C SER A 48 0.02 20.90 -24.56
N SER A 49 0.98 21.60 -25.19
CA SER A 49 2.19 22.15 -24.55
C SER A 49 2.35 23.64 -24.82
N ARG A 50 2.58 24.45 -23.77
CA ARG A 50 2.92 25.88 -23.92
C ARG A 50 4.13 26.28 -23.08
N ILE A 51 5.04 27.00 -23.72
CA ILE A 51 6.25 27.56 -23.12
C ILE A 51 6.25 29.07 -23.37
N LEU A 52 6.43 29.86 -22.32
CA LEU A 52 6.61 31.31 -22.44
C LEU A 52 7.90 31.70 -21.72
N ARG A 53 8.78 32.42 -22.41
CA ARG A 53 10.04 32.95 -21.89
C ARG A 53 10.09 34.45 -22.15
N LEU A 54 10.21 35.25 -21.10
CA LEU A 54 10.38 36.70 -21.16
C LEU A 54 11.77 37.03 -20.61
N GLN A 55 12.57 37.78 -21.37
CA GLN A 55 13.92 38.21 -20.96
C GLN A 55 13.92 39.55 -20.23
N GLU A 56 12.98 40.45 -20.53
CA GLU A 56 12.86 41.77 -19.88
C GLU A 56 11.40 42.04 -19.47
N SER A 57 11.20 42.76 -18.35
CA SER A 57 9.89 42.96 -17.72
C SER A 57 9.07 44.09 -18.37
N PRO A 58 7.76 43.91 -18.65
CA PRO A 58 6.87 45.00 -19.02
C PRO A 58 6.53 45.89 -17.80
N SER A 59 6.35 47.19 -18.03
CA SER A 59 6.08 48.20 -16.99
C SER A 59 4.62 48.26 -16.50
N GLY A 60 3.73 47.41 -17.03
CA GLY A 60 2.30 47.41 -16.71
C GLY A 60 1.74 46.07 -16.20
N PRO A 61 0.49 46.04 -15.70
CA PRO A 61 -0.13 44.83 -15.15
C PRO A 61 -0.35 43.74 -16.22
N ILE A 62 -0.20 42.47 -15.83
CA ILE A 62 -0.37 41.30 -16.71
C ILE A 62 -1.67 40.57 -16.34
N ALA A 63 -2.59 40.43 -17.30
CA ALA A 63 -3.86 39.71 -17.13
C ALA A 63 -3.99 38.55 -18.15
N VAL A 64 -4.22 37.33 -17.67
CA VAL A 64 -4.37 36.12 -18.51
C VAL A 64 -5.72 35.46 -18.27
N SER A 65 -6.65 35.56 -19.22
CA SER A 65 -7.98 34.93 -19.18
C SER A 65 -8.15 33.84 -20.25
N LYS A 66 -9.00 32.83 -20.01
CA LYS A 66 -9.34 31.78 -20.99
C LYS A 66 -10.77 31.23 -20.85
N SER A 67 -11.39 30.91 -21.98
CA SER A 67 -12.64 30.15 -22.17
C SER A 67 -12.43 29.10 -23.30
N THR A 68 -12.52 27.78 -22.98
CA THR A 68 -12.80 26.57 -23.84
C THR A 68 -12.47 25.21 -23.15
N ALA A 69 -13.17 24.12 -23.52
CA ALA A 69 -13.15 22.75 -22.95
C ALA A 69 -11.78 21.99 -22.91
N PRO A 70 -11.57 20.98 -22.02
CA PRO A 70 -10.23 20.45 -21.70
C PRO A 70 -9.69 19.31 -22.61
N PRO A 71 -8.36 19.21 -22.83
CA PRO A 71 -7.68 18.10 -23.52
C PRO A 71 -7.39 16.89 -22.58
N VAL A 72 -7.01 15.71 -23.11
CA VAL A 72 -6.66 14.51 -22.30
C VAL A 72 -5.38 14.72 -21.47
N SER A 73 -4.37 15.42 -22.01
CA SER A 73 -3.13 15.78 -21.30
C SER A 73 -2.69 17.24 -21.53
N SER A 74 -2.12 17.91 -20.50
CA SER A 74 -1.65 19.30 -20.63
C SER A 74 -0.35 19.63 -19.85
N SER A 75 0.59 20.29 -20.52
CA SER A 75 1.88 20.74 -19.97
C SER A 75 2.08 22.24 -20.14
N ARG A 76 2.50 22.93 -19.05
CA ARG A 76 2.78 24.38 -19.09
C ARG A 76 4.05 24.75 -18.33
N ARG A 77 4.98 25.46 -19.00
CA ARG A 77 6.18 26.03 -18.39
C ARG A 77 6.22 27.55 -18.58
N LEU A 78 6.48 28.27 -17.49
CA LEU A 78 6.71 29.71 -17.50
C LEU A 78 8.07 29.98 -16.82
N ARG A 79 8.91 30.80 -17.45
CA ARG A 79 10.20 31.25 -16.90
C ARG A 79 10.31 32.77 -17.10
N LEU A 80 10.53 33.49 -16.00
CA LEU A 80 10.74 34.93 -15.92
C LEU A 80 12.16 35.17 -15.37
N GLN A 81 12.91 36.09 -15.98
CA GLN A 81 14.30 36.38 -15.61
C GLN A 81 14.42 37.61 -14.70
N GLU A 82 13.54 38.62 -14.84
CA GLU A 82 13.45 39.81 -13.98
C GLU A 82 11.98 40.03 -13.53
N SER A 83 11.77 40.75 -12.41
CA SER A 83 10.46 40.97 -11.79
C SER A 83 9.67 42.16 -12.40
N PRO A 84 8.34 42.06 -12.62
CA PRO A 84 7.50 43.21 -12.95
C PRO A 84 7.23 44.08 -11.73
N SER A 85 7.15 45.40 -11.91
CA SER A 85 6.94 46.39 -10.85
C SER A 85 5.48 46.56 -10.39
N GLY A 86 4.53 45.85 -11.01
CA GLY A 86 3.09 45.95 -10.74
C GLY A 86 2.41 44.64 -10.29
N PRO A 87 1.17 44.71 -9.76
CA PRO A 87 0.44 43.55 -9.25
C PRO A 87 0.09 42.53 -10.35
N MET A 88 0.19 41.24 -10.04
CA MET A 88 -0.14 40.14 -10.96
C MET A 88 -1.44 39.43 -10.55
N ALA A 89 -2.40 39.33 -11.48
CA ALA A 89 -3.67 38.62 -11.30
C ALA A 89 -3.87 37.51 -12.36
N VAL A 90 -4.07 36.26 -11.91
CA VAL A 90 -4.32 35.10 -12.80
C VAL A 90 -5.65 34.44 -12.45
N SER A 91 -6.67 34.62 -13.31
CA SER A 91 -8.01 34.05 -13.16
C SER A 91 -8.27 32.94 -14.20
N LYS A 92 -9.06 31.91 -13.83
CA LYS A 92 -9.45 30.81 -14.74
C LYS A 92 -10.87 30.32 -14.49
N SER A 93 -11.58 30.02 -15.59
CA SER A 93 -12.80 29.20 -15.65
C SER A 93 -12.60 28.11 -16.72
N THR A 94 -12.68 26.80 -16.37
CA THR A 94 -12.83 25.60 -17.26
C THR A 94 -12.62 24.24 -16.53
N ALA A 95 -13.36 23.19 -16.93
CA ALA A 95 -13.34 21.79 -16.40
C ALA A 95 -11.98 21.05 -16.54
N PRO A 96 -11.66 20.00 -15.74
CA PRO A 96 -10.31 19.43 -15.62
C PRO A 96 -9.94 18.35 -16.69
N PRO A 97 -8.65 18.23 -17.09
CA PRO A 97 -8.10 17.15 -17.94
C PRO A 97 -7.76 15.86 -17.15
N VAL A 98 -7.49 14.72 -17.79
CA VAL A 98 -7.10 13.46 -17.12
C VAL A 98 -5.72 13.57 -16.44
N SER A 99 -4.73 14.24 -17.06
CA SER A 99 -3.42 14.54 -16.46
C SER A 99 -2.93 15.98 -16.70
N SER A 100 -2.25 16.59 -15.71
CA SER A 100 -1.70 17.95 -15.85
C SER A 100 -0.37 18.21 -15.15
N SER A 101 0.57 18.85 -15.87
CA SER A 101 1.89 19.26 -15.37
C SER A 101 2.12 20.77 -15.50
N ARG A 102 2.52 21.41 -14.40
CA ARG A 102 2.74 22.86 -14.35
C ARG A 102 4.04 23.19 -13.61
N ARG A 103 4.96 23.87 -14.27
CA ARG A 103 6.26 24.27 -13.70
C ARG A 103 6.48 25.77 -13.87
N LEU A 104 6.76 26.46 -12.77
CA LEU A 104 7.00 27.90 -12.72
C LEU A 104 8.36 28.15 -12.05
N ARG A 105 9.23 28.94 -12.68
CA ARG A 105 10.54 29.34 -12.15
C ARG A 105 10.66 30.86 -12.20
N LEU A 106 10.98 31.45 -11.05
CA LEU A 106 11.25 32.88 -10.85
C LEU A 106 12.71 33.01 -10.39
N GLN A 107 13.47 33.91 -10.99
CA GLN A 107 14.88 34.14 -10.66
C GLN A 107 15.05 35.22 -9.59
N GLU A 108 14.21 36.26 -9.58
CA GLU A 108 14.14 37.29 -8.54
C GLU A 108 12.70 37.47 -8.01
N SER A 109 12.55 38.02 -6.81
CA SER A 109 11.26 38.21 -6.13
C SER A 109 10.55 39.51 -6.56
N PRO A 110 9.23 39.52 -6.83
CA PRO A 110 8.48 40.75 -7.10
C PRO A 110 8.24 41.55 -5.82
N SER A 111 8.26 42.87 -5.92
CA SER A 111 8.05 43.82 -4.81
C SER A 111 6.57 44.06 -4.44
N GLY A 112 5.63 43.50 -5.20
CA GLY A 112 4.17 43.65 -4.98
C GLY A 112 3.42 42.33 -4.69
N PRO A 113 2.18 42.39 -4.17
CA PRO A 113 1.41 41.21 -3.79
C PRO A 113 0.98 40.37 -5.00
N ILE A 114 1.09 39.05 -4.88
CA ILE A 114 0.65 38.07 -5.89
C ILE A 114 -0.71 37.47 -5.49
N ALA A 115 -1.75 37.68 -6.30
CA ALA A 115 -3.07 37.10 -6.07
C ALA A 115 -3.40 36.01 -7.12
N VAL A 116 -3.56 34.75 -6.65
CA VAL A 116 -3.95 33.62 -7.50
C VAL A 116 -5.30 33.07 -7.04
N SER A 117 -6.39 33.46 -7.71
CA SER A 117 -7.73 32.94 -7.47
C SER A 117 -8.04 31.75 -8.41
N LYS A 118 -8.70 30.70 -7.87
CA LYS A 118 -9.18 29.55 -8.66
C LYS A 118 -10.57 29.13 -8.22
N SER A 119 -11.50 28.99 -9.18
CA SER A 119 -12.64 28.08 -9.09
C SER A 119 -12.43 26.98 -10.14
N THR A 120 -12.39 25.69 -9.75
CA THR A 120 -12.55 24.46 -10.58
C THR A 120 -12.13 23.18 -9.83
N GLY A 121 -12.86 22.07 -10.04
CA GLY A 121 -12.61 20.73 -9.47
C GLY A 121 -11.38 19.98 -10.07
N PRO A 122 -10.91 18.88 -9.43
CA PRO A 122 -9.55 18.34 -9.68
C PRO A 122 -9.45 17.29 -10.82
N PRO A 123 -8.27 17.12 -11.45
CA PRO A 123 -7.94 16.02 -12.40
C PRO A 123 -7.55 14.70 -11.68
N VAL A 124 -7.50 13.57 -12.41
CA VAL A 124 -7.14 12.23 -11.87
C VAL A 124 -5.68 12.17 -11.38
N SER A 125 -4.74 12.86 -12.06
CA SER A 125 -3.36 13.06 -11.59
C SER A 125 -2.82 14.48 -11.86
N SER A 126 -2.08 15.07 -10.90
CA SER A 126 -1.47 16.40 -11.10
C SER A 126 -0.11 16.61 -10.43
N SER A 127 0.81 17.24 -11.18
CA SER A 127 2.15 17.59 -10.73
C SER A 127 2.38 19.10 -10.83
N ARG A 128 2.73 19.74 -9.70
CA ARG A 128 3.02 21.18 -9.64
C ARG A 128 4.36 21.43 -8.96
N SER A 129 5.20 22.22 -9.61
CA SER A 129 6.51 22.63 -9.09
C SER A 129 6.69 24.13 -9.23
N LEU A 130 7.03 24.77 -8.11
CA LEU A 130 7.38 26.19 -8.03
C LEU A 130 8.75 26.29 -7.34
N ARG A 131 9.68 27.01 -7.95
CA ARG A 131 11.02 27.27 -7.43
C ARG A 131 11.30 28.77 -7.54
N VAL A 132 11.67 29.37 -6.42
CA VAL A 132 12.03 30.79 -6.26
C VAL A 132 13.45 30.83 -5.72
N GLN A 133 14.31 31.66 -6.31
CA GLN A 133 15.75 31.64 -6.02
C GLN A 133 16.15 32.57 -4.87
N GLU A 134 15.41 33.65 -4.60
CA GLU A 134 15.66 34.58 -3.48
C GLU A 134 14.38 34.93 -2.69
N SER A 135 14.52 35.19 -1.39
CA SER A 135 13.43 35.38 -0.41
C SER A 135 12.55 36.61 -0.70
N PRO A 136 11.20 36.50 -0.71
CA PRO A 136 10.32 37.65 -0.91
C PRO A 136 10.12 38.48 0.37
N SER A 137 10.11 39.80 0.25
CA SER A 137 9.84 40.74 1.37
C SER A 137 8.35 40.99 1.63
N GLY A 138 7.44 40.46 0.80
CA GLY A 138 6.00 40.74 0.82
C GLY A 138 5.10 39.50 1.00
N ALA A 139 3.86 39.72 1.46
CA ALA A 139 2.90 38.66 1.77
C ALA A 139 2.40 37.89 0.51
N ILE A 140 2.37 36.55 0.59
CA ILE A 140 1.84 35.67 -0.45
C ILE A 140 0.48 35.11 -0.01
N ALA A 141 -0.60 35.46 -0.71
CA ALA A 141 -1.95 34.95 -0.43
C ALA A 141 -2.40 33.94 -1.51
N VAL A 142 -2.57 32.66 -1.12
CA VAL A 142 -3.08 31.59 -2.00
C VAL A 142 -4.40 31.07 -1.45
N SER A 143 -5.53 31.52 -2.01
CA SER A 143 -6.85 31.02 -1.67
C SER A 143 -7.23 29.80 -2.53
N LYS A 144 -7.76 28.73 -1.91
CA LYS A 144 -8.30 27.55 -2.61
C LYS A 144 -9.53 26.98 -1.93
N SER A 145 -10.52 26.59 -2.74
CA SER A 145 -11.69 25.80 -2.36
C SER A 145 -11.84 24.57 -3.29
N THR A 146 -12.32 23.44 -2.73
CA THR A 146 -12.93 22.20 -3.33
C THR A 146 -12.18 20.83 -3.38
N ALA A 147 -12.88 19.79 -2.84
CA ALA A 147 -13.05 18.33 -3.17
C ALA A 147 -11.89 17.28 -3.13
N PRO A 148 -12.16 15.96 -2.87
CA PRO A 148 -11.14 14.93 -2.50
C PRO A 148 -10.29 14.37 -3.69
N LEU A 149 -9.08 13.84 -3.39
CA LEU A 149 -8.01 13.44 -4.36
C LEU A 149 -7.72 11.92 -4.37
N VAL A 150 -7.17 11.38 -5.48
CA VAL A 150 -6.59 10.00 -5.59
C VAL A 150 -5.05 10.00 -5.54
N SER A 151 -4.33 10.90 -6.23
CA SER A 151 -2.88 11.14 -6.01
C SER A 151 -2.43 12.54 -6.48
N SER A 152 -1.55 13.21 -5.73
CA SER A 152 -1.02 14.55 -6.11
C SER A 152 0.41 14.77 -5.62
N SER A 153 1.27 15.39 -6.43
CA SER A 153 2.65 15.71 -6.05
C SER A 153 2.92 17.22 -6.15
N ARG A 154 3.39 17.83 -5.04
CA ARG A 154 3.69 19.26 -4.91
C ARG A 154 5.12 19.44 -4.41
N ARG A 155 5.97 20.10 -5.20
CA ARG A 155 7.32 20.52 -4.75
C ARG A 155 7.40 22.04 -4.72
N LEU A 156 7.60 22.58 -3.53
CA LEU A 156 8.02 23.95 -3.26
C LEU A 156 9.49 23.87 -2.84
N GLY A 157 10.35 24.64 -3.52
CA GLY A 157 11.76 24.72 -3.15
C GLY A 157 12.16 26.18 -2.99
N PHE A 158 12.62 26.51 -1.79
CA PHE A 158 13.30 27.75 -1.44
C PHE A 158 14.77 27.43 -1.18
N GLN A 159 15.68 28.33 -1.55
CA GLN A 159 17.11 28.11 -1.34
C GLN A 159 17.56 28.58 0.05
N GLU A 160 16.77 29.44 0.72
CA GLU A 160 16.96 29.92 2.10
C GLU A 160 15.61 30.06 2.86
N SER A 161 15.64 30.09 4.20
CA SER A 161 14.46 30.15 5.08
C SER A 161 13.80 31.55 5.06
N PRO A 162 12.48 31.67 4.88
CA PRO A 162 11.79 32.98 4.82
C PRO A 162 11.60 33.62 6.21
N SER A 163 11.69 34.95 6.27
CA SER A 163 11.61 35.78 7.50
C SER A 163 10.26 36.47 7.75
N GLY A 164 9.21 36.12 6.99
CA GLY A 164 7.85 36.71 7.13
C GLY A 164 6.71 35.67 7.16
N PRO A 165 5.48 36.06 7.60
CA PRO A 165 4.37 35.13 7.81
C PRO A 165 3.78 34.62 6.49
N ILE A 166 3.65 33.29 6.37
CA ILE A 166 2.97 32.62 5.25
C ILE A 166 1.56 32.22 5.71
N ALA A 167 0.52 32.92 5.22
CA ALA A 167 -0.87 32.58 5.53
C ALA A 167 -1.45 31.59 4.50
N VAL A 168 -1.64 30.33 4.91
CA VAL A 168 -2.40 29.31 4.16
C VAL A 168 -3.70 29.02 4.91
N SER A 169 -4.80 29.62 4.49
CA SER A 169 -6.13 29.34 5.06
C SER A 169 -6.67 27.99 4.52
N LYS A 170 -6.87 27.02 5.42
CA LYS A 170 -7.59 25.76 5.16
C LYS A 170 -9.03 25.90 5.66
N SER A 171 -10.02 25.72 4.79
CA SER A 171 -11.44 25.59 5.17
C SER A 171 -11.91 24.15 4.94
N THR A 172 -12.50 23.57 5.98
CA THR A 172 -13.04 22.21 6.12
C THR A 172 -14.47 22.09 5.58
N ALA A 173 -14.73 21.07 4.76
CA ALA A 173 -16.09 20.60 4.41
C ALA A 173 -16.11 19.06 4.27
N PRO A 174 -17.21 18.37 4.64
CA PRO A 174 -17.26 16.91 4.87
C PRO A 174 -17.35 16.07 3.58
N ARG A 175 -16.95 14.79 3.65
CA ARG A 175 -17.12 13.78 2.57
C ARG A 175 -18.54 13.18 2.63
N VAL A 176 -19.26 13.19 1.51
CA VAL A 176 -20.47 12.38 1.23
C VAL A 176 -19.99 11.30 0.24
N SER A 177 -20.00 10.00 0.52
CA SER A 177 -21.11 9.17 0.94
C SER A 177 -20.79 8.20 2.09
N SER A 178 -21.85 7.94 2.84
CA SER A 178 -21.96 7.22 4.09
C SER A 178 -21.82 5.70 3.94
N SER A 179 -20.71 5.16 4.41
CA SER A 179 -20.81 4.13 5.45
C SER A 179 -20.50 4.85 6.76
N ARG A 180 -21.33 4.65 7.79
CA ARG A 180 -21.05 5.17 9.14
C ARG A 180 -19.60 4.81 9.46
N ARG A 181 -18.71 5.80 9.40
CA ARG A 181 -17.53 5.76 10.24
C ARG A 181 -18.12 5.76 11.65
N LEU A 182 -18.05 4.61 12.31
CA LEU A 182 -17.67 4.68 13.70
C LEU A 182 -16.42 5.54 13.69
N GLY A 183 -16.56 6.78 14.17
CA GLY A 183 -15.41 7.53 14.60
C GLY A 183 -14.75 6.69 15.67
N LEU A 184 -13.72 5.96 15.28
CA LEU A 184 -12.50 6.05 16.05
C LEU A 184 -12.00 7.48 15.73
N ALA A 185 -12.32 8.55 16.47
CA ALA A 185 -11.83 8.78 17.83
C ALA A 185 -10.59 7.92 18.00
N SER A 186 -9.40 8.49 17.73
CA SER A 186 -8.08 7.89 18.02
C SER A 186 -8.28 6.57 18.73
N ALA A 187 -8.32 5.44 17.98
CA ALA A 187 -8.67 4.14 18.56
C ALA A 187 -7.85 4.06 19.82
N GLY A 188 -8.51 4.18 20.99
CA GLY A 188 -7.91 4.80 22.17
C GLY A 188 -6.46 4.41 22.20
N VAL A 189 -5.56 5.30 21.75
CA VAL A 189 -4.14 5.01 21.88
C VAL A 189 -4.00 5.25 23.37
N SER A 190 -4.34 4.21 24.14
CA SER A 190 -3.86 4.04 25.49
C SER A 190 -2.43 4.48 25.38
N SER A 191 -2.09 5.52 26.15
CA SER A 191 -0.74 6.05 26.23
C SER A 191 0.22 4.86 26.15
N PRO A 192 1.18 4.87 25.21
CA PRO A 192 2.06 3.72 25.00
C PRO A 192 2.57 3.27 26.36
N SER A 193 2.49 1.96 26.62
CA SER A 193 3.00 1.41 27.87
C SER A 193 4.42 1.95 28.10
N PRO A 194 4.79 2.32 29.32
CA PRO A 194 6.15 2.74 29.58
C PRO A 194 7.12 1.62 29.14
N ILE A 195 8.23 2.00 28.53
CA ILE A 195 9.30 1.05 28.18
C ILE A 195 9.87 0.52 29.51
N VAL A 196 9.78 -0.80 29.70
CA VAL A 196 10.33 -1.46 30.89
C VAL A 196 11.80 -1.76 30.63
N ASP A 197 12.69 -1.03 31.31
CA ASP A 197 14.10 -1.35 31.34
C ASP A 197 14.35 -2.62 32.16
N VAL A 198 14.80 -3.67 31.49
CA VAL A 198 15.11 -4.97 32.08
C VAL A 198 16.61 -5.09 32.26
N TRP A 199 17.03 -5.30 33.49
CA TRP A 199 18.40 -5.52 33.96
C TRP A 199 18.45 -6.86 34.70
N HIS A 200 19.64 -7.28 35.14
CA HIS A 200 19.78 -8.53 35.89
C HIS A 200 18.87 -8.60 37.13
N GLU A 201 18.59 -7.47 37.78
CA GLU A 201 17.79 -7.39 39.01
C GLU A 201 16.28 -7.64 38.83
N ASN A 202 15.72 -7.38 37.64
CA ASN A 202 14.29 -7.56 37.36
C ASN A 202 14.00 -8.51 36.18
N GLN A 203 15.02 -9.19 35.64
CA GLN A 203 14.89 -10.10 34.51
C GLN A 203 13.92 -11.26 34.75
N GLU A 204 13.89 -11.81 35.97
CA GLU A 204 12.98 -12.92 36.31
C GLU A 204 11.51 -12.50 36.23
N GLN A 205 11.21 -11.27 36.67
CA GLN A 205 9.86 -10.71 36.58
C GLN A 205 9.45 -10.53 35.12
N ALA A 206 10.31 -9.95 34.29
CA ALA A 206 10.06 -9.78 32.86
C ALA A 206 9.86 -11.14 32.16
N PHE A 207 10.70 -12.14 32.49
CA PHE A 207 10.57 -13.49 31.96
C PHE A 207 9.24 -14.15 32.34
N MET A 208 8.80 -14.01 33.58
CA MET A 208 7.50 -14.53 34.03
C MET A 208 6.33 -13.84 33.30
N GLN A 209 6.44 -12.55 33.00
CA GLN A 209 5.46 -11.83 32.18
C GLN A 209 5.43 -12.36 30.74
N LEU A 210 6.59 -12.54 30.09
CA LEU A 210 6.66 -13.13 28.74
C LEU A 210 6.01 -14.52 28.70
N ARG A 211 6.28 -15.38 29.70
CA ARG A 211 5.63 -16.69 29.81
C ARG A 211 4.12 -16.57 30.01
N ALA A 212 3.67 -15.62 30.82
CA ALA A 212 2.24 -15.39 31.00
C ALA A 212 1.56 -14.96 29.68
N ILE A 213 2.24 -14.14 28.87
CA ILE A 213 1.75 -13.71 27.55
C ILE A 213 1.66 -14.90 26.59
N PHE A 214 2.75 -15.65 26.41
CA PHE A 214 2.86 -16.63 25.32
C PHE A 214 2.42 -18.05 25.66
N LEU A 215 2.51 -18.47 26.94
CA LEU A 215 2.18 -19.84 27.36
C LEU A 215 0.85 -19.93 28.12
N GLN A 216 0.46 -18.90 28.87
CA GLN A 216 -0.72 -18.97 29.73
C GLN A 216 -1.99 -18.42 29.06
N LYS A 217 -1.86 -17.43 28.15
CA LYS A 217 -2.99 -17.00 27.31
C LYS A 217 -3.20 -18.05 26.21
N LYS A 218 -4.36 -18.74 26.23
CA LYS A 218 -4.73 -19.90 25.38
C LYS A 218 -4.27 -19.83 23.91
N ALA A 219 -4.06 -21.02 23.33
CA ALA A 219 -3.56 -21.36 21.99
C ALA A 219 -4.28 -20.75 20.75
N GLU A 220 -5.21 -19.80 20.93
CA GLU A 220 -5.99 -19.19 19.84
C GLU A 220 -5.57 -17.74 19.53
N LYS A 221 -4.62 -17.17 20.29
CA LYS A 221 -4.17 -15.79 20.11
C LYS A 221 -2.97 -15.69 19.20
N GLU A 222 -3.00 -14.72 18.31
CA GLU A 222 -1.87 -14.32 17.46
C GLU A 222 -1.21 -13.06 18.02
N PHE A 223 0.11 -12.94 17.87
CA PHE A 223 0.88 -11.80 18.36
C PHE A 223 1.75 -11.20 17.26
N LEU A 224 1.95 -9.88 17.34
CA LEU A 224 2.95 -9.14 16.59
C LEU A 224 4.07 -8.75 17.56
N ILE A 225 5.32 -8.98 17.17
CA ILE A 225 6.49 -8.57 17.96
C ILE A 225 7.38 -7.69 17.08
N GLY A 226 7.45 -6.39 17.40
CA GLY A 226 8.52 -5.54 16.92
C GLY A 226 9.82 -5.92 17.62
N LEU A 227 10.88 -6.16 16.85
CA LEU A 227 12.21 -6.50 17.33
C LEU A 227 13.22 -5.51 16.76
N ASP A 228 14.12 -5.07 17.62
CA ASP A 228 15.32 -4.31 17.28
C ASP A 228 16.43 -4.65 18.29
N ALA A 229 17.68 -4.60 17.87
CA ALA A 229 18.83 -4.88 18.71
C ALA A 229 19.94 -3.85 18.53
N GLU A 230 20.55 -3.44 19.65
CA GLU A 230 21.77 -2.64 19.65
C GLU A 230 22.96 -3.53 19.97
N PHE A 231 24.03 -3.41 19.20
CA PHE A 231 25.22 -4.24 19.33
C PHE A 231 26.51 -3.46 19.09
N CYS A 232 27.58 -3.88 19.76
CA CYS A 232 28.92 -3.38 19.51
C CYS A 232 29.51 -4.15 18.32
N MET A 233 29.72 -3.46 17.20
CA MET A 233 30.47 -4.01 16.06
C MET A 233 31.93 -4.32 16.44
N CYS A 234 32.55 -5.25 15.72
CA CYS A 234 33.97 -5.57 15.88
C CYS A 234 34.88 -4.41 15.46
N ASP A 235 36.10 -4.40 15.98
CA ASP A 235 37.12 -3.40 15.62
C ASP A 235 37.69 -3.72 14.22
N GLY A 236 37.65 -2.76 13.30
CA GLY A 236 38.11 -2.98 11.93
C GLY A 236 37.55 -1.96 10.93
N PRO A 237 37.90 -2.08 9.63
CA PRO A 237 37.29 -1.26 8.59
C PRO A 237 35.77 -1.49 8.59
N THR A 238 35.02 -0.41 8.80
CA THR A 238 33.55 -0.44 8.72
C THR A 238 33.14 -1.02 7.37
N MET A 239 32.18 -1.96 7.38
CA MET A 239 31.61 -2.49 6.16
C MET A 239 31.11 -1.35 5.27
N PRO A 240 31.30 -1.43 3.93
CA PRO A 240 30.70 -0.45 3.04
C PRO A 240 29.18 -0.46 3.28
N TRP A 241 28.60 0.66 3.70
CA TRP A 241 27.15 0.82 3.88
C TRP A 241 26.37 0.80 2.55
N GLU A 242 27.00 0.34 1.48
CA GLU A 242 26.43 0.19 0.15
C GLU A 242 25.71 -1.14 0.05
N ASP A 243 24.66 -1.17 -0.77
CA ASP A 243 23.92 -2.41 -0.96
C ASP A 243 24.84 -3.43 -1.64
N SER A 244 25.15 -4.52 -0.93
CA SER A 244 26.02 -5.58 -1.45
C SER A 244 25.39 -6.18 -2.72
N PRO A 245 26.16 -6.40 -3.80
CA PRO A 245 25.60 -6.77 -5.11
C PRO A 245 25.03 -8.19 -5.15
N CYS A 246 25.36 -9.02 -4.16
CA CYS A 246 24.93 -10.41 -4.07
C CYS A 246 24.52 -10.78 -2.63
N PRO A 247 23.41 -11.52 -2.42
CA PRO A 247 22.97 -11.96 -1.10
C PRO A 247 23.99 -12.80 -0.32
N ASP A 248 24.84 -13.58 -1.00
CA ASP A 248 25.86 -14.40 -0.33
C ASP A 248 26.99 -13.54 0.27
N ILE A 249 27.36 -12.44 -0.40
CA ILE A 249 28.31 -11.46 0.15
C ILE A 249 27.68 -10.76 1.35
N TRP A 250 26.41 -10.33 1.22
CA TRP A 250 25.66 -9.74 2.33
C TRP A 250 25.61 -10.66 3.55
N TYR A 251 25.44 -11.96 3.33
CA TYR A 251 25.48 -12.94 4.40
C TYR A 251 26.88 -13.08 5.02
N GLY A 252 27.94 -13.05 4.21
CA GLY A 252 29.32 -12.98 4.72
C GLY A 252 29.53 -11.79 5.66
N ASP A 253 29.00 -10.62 5.29
CA ASP A 253 29.06 -9.39 6.08
C ASP A 253 28.25 -9.51 7.38
N THR A 254 27.07 -10.14 7.29
CA THR A 254 26.23 -10.45 8.45
C THR A 254 26.96 -11.35 9.42
N ARG A 255 27.62 -12.40 8.92
CA ARG A 255 28.39 -13.34 9.72
C ARG A 255 29.52 -12.64 10.46
N HIS A 256 30.30 -11.80 9.78
CA HIS A 256 31.36 -11.03 10.43
C HIS A 256 30.81 -10.08 11.52
N THR A 257 29.69 -9.42 11.23
CA THR A 257 29.03 -8.51 12.19
C THR A 257 28.60 -9.23 13.47
N VAL A 258 28.07 -10.46 13.34
CA VAL A 258 27.49 -11.21 14.46
C VAL A 258 28.54 -12.07 15.18
N ASP A 259 29.37 -12.82 14.47
CA ASP A 259 30.36 -13.74 15.05
C ASP A 259 31.47 -13.03 15.83
N ASP A 260 31.79 -11.78 15.44
CA ASP A 260 32.87 -10.99 16.01
C ASP A 260 32.36 -9.77 16.82
N GLY A 261 31.04 -9.55 16.87
CA GLY A 261 30.38 -8.48 17.62
C GLY A 261 29.90 -8.88 19.02
N ASN A 262 29.24 -7.95 19.72
CA ASN A 262 28.56 -8.23 20.99
C ASN A 262 27.16 -7.62 21.02
N LEU A 263 26.15 -8.43 21.36
CA LEU A 263 24.80 -7.95 21.62
C LEU A 263 24.76 -7.16 22.94
N VAL A 264 24.17 -5.95 22.93
CA VAL A 264 24.19 -5.02 24.07
C VAL A 264 22.79 -4.68 24.57
N GLN A 265 21.82 -4.45 23.67
CA GLN A 265 20.41 -4.32 24.03
C GLN A 265 19.50 -5.08 23.07
N VAL A 266 18.35 -5.53 23.58
CA VAL A 266 17.26 -6.08 22.76
C VAL A 266 15.94 -5.41 23.15
N GLY A 267 15.22 -4.90 22.16
CA GLY A 267 13.92 -4.31 22.32
C GLY A 267 12.83 -5.25 21.82
N LEU A 268 11.77 -5.43 22.61
CA LEU A 268 10.57 -6.15 22.21
C LEU A 268 9.34 -5.25 22.40
N ALA A 269 8.62 -4.99 21.31
CA ALA A 269 7.30 -4.38 21.33
C ALA A 269 6.25 -5.45 21.02
N ILE A 270 5.50 -5.89 22.02
CA ILE A 270 4.61 -7.05 21.94
C ILE A 270 3.16 -6.61 21.92
N GLU A 271 2.44 -6.98 20.87
CA GLU A 271 1.02 -6.67 20.69
C GLU A 271 0.21 -7.95 20.40
N GLU A 272 -0.88 -8.14 21.15
CA GLU A 272 -1.89 -9.15 20.80
C GLU A 272 -2.70 -8.65 19.61
N LYS A 273 -2.71 -9.41 18.52
CA LYS A 273 -3.37 -9.04 17.27
C LYS A 273 -4.88 -8.89 17.48
N ASP A 274 -5.47 -7.90 16.82
CA ASP A 274 -6.88 -7.53 16.92
C ASP A 274 -7.34 -7.08 18.33
N SER A 275 -6.41 -6.89 19.27
CA SER A 275 -6.69 -6.29 20.57
C SER A 275 -6.62 -4.76 20.50
N SER A 276 -7.34 -4.08 21.38
CA SER A 276 -7.26 -2.62 21.55
C SER A 276 -6.26 -2.21 22.63
N ASN A 277 -5.44 -3.13 23.13
CA ASN A 277 -4.50 -2.88 24.22
C ASN A 277 -3.23 -2.21 23.69
N ALA A 278 -2.60 -1.37 24.52
CA ALA A 278 -1.24 -0.89 24.22
C ALA A 278 -0.27 -2.08 24.13
N ALA A 279 0.72 -1.95 23.25
CA ALA A 279 1.84 -2.88 23.20
C ALA A 279 2.57 -2.91 24.56
N GLU A 280 3.00 -4.10 24.98
CA GLU A 280 3.92 -4.27 26.09
C GLU A 280 5.36 -4.07 25.58
N LEU A 281 6.12 -3.19 26.24
CA LEU A 281 7.43 -2.74 25.77
C LEU A 281 8.53 -3.15 26.74
N TYR A 282 9.48 -3.94 26.27
CA TYR A 282 10.63 -4.40 27.05
C TYR A 282 11.92 -3.98 26.38
N GLN A 283 12.85 -3.42 27.16
CA GLN A 283 14.21 -3.12 26.75
C GLN A 283 15.17 -3.91 27.63
N PHE A 284 15.68 -5.02 27.10
CA PHE A 284 16.65 -5.86 27.78
C PHE A 284 18.04 -5.28 27.65
N ASN A 285 18.66 -4.95 28.77
CA ASN A 285 20.01 -4.43 28.85
C ASN A 285 20.98 -5.57 29.17
N LEU A 286 21.77 -5.98 28.18
CA LEU A 286 22.63 -7.15 28.28
C LEU A 286 24.03 -6.78 28.76
N GLN A 287 24.71 -7.76 29.35
CA GLN A 287 26.04 -7.60 29.88
C GLN A 287 27.05 -7.35 28.75
N PHE A 288 27.69 -6.20 28.80
CA PHE A 288 28.73 -5.81 27.87
C PHE A 288 29.78 -4.99 28.60
N ASP A 289 31.03 -5.46 28.58
CA ASP A 289 32.16 -4.74 29.14
C ASP A 289 32.93 -4.02 28.01
N PRO A 290 32.86 -2.68 27.94
CA PRO A 290 33.53 -1.92 26.88
C PRO A 290 35.06 -2.02 26.94
N THR A 291 35.64 -2.42 28.08
CA THR A 291 37.10 -2.59 28.23
C THR A 291 37.64 -3.82 27.51
N THR A 292 36.76 -4.74 27.09
CA THR A 292 37.11 -5.89 26.27
C THR A 292 37.39 -5.53 24.81
N ARG A 293 37.11 -4.28 24.41
CA ARG A 293 37.33 -3.76 23.05
C ARG A 293 38.48 -2.76 23.00
N SER A 294 38.94 -2.45 21.79
CA SER A 294 39.95 -1.41 21.60
C SER A 294 39.50 -0.08 22.20
N PRO A 295 40.40 0.70 22.83
CA PRO A 295 40.10 2.08 23.25
C PRO A 295 39.65 3.00 22.11
N THR A 296 39.99 2.66 20.87
CA THR A 296 39.58 3.38 19.65
C THR A 296 38.38 2.74 18.94
N SER A 297 37.69 1.80 19.60
CA SER A 297 36.56 1.08 19.02
C SER A 297 35.45 2.03 18.57
N GLY A 298 35.14 1.98 17.28
CA GLY A 298 34.03 2.74 16.71
C GLY A 298 32.67 2.31 17.26
N GLY A 299 32.52 1.01 17.54
CA GLY A 299 31.31 0.43 18.13
C GLY A 299 31.05 0.93 19.54
N VAL A 300 32.07 0.88 20.42
CA VAL A 300 31.96 1.42 21.79
C VAL A 300 31.64 2.92 21.77
N ARG A 301 32.32 3.68 20.90
CA ARG A 301 32.05 5.12 20.76
C ARG A 301 30.62 5.39 20.30
N PHE A 302 30.11 4.63 19.33
CA PHE A 302 28.73 4.76 18.87
C PHE A 302 27.73 4.51 20.00
N LEU A 303 27.89 3.41 20.74
CA LEU A 303 26.98 3.06 21.83
C LEU A 303 26.98 4.12 22.95
N ARG A 304 28.16 4.66 23.30
CA ARG A 304 28.27 5.68 24.36
C ARG A 304 27.78 7.06 23.90
N GLU A 305 28.13 7.50 22.70
CA GLU A 305 27.91 8.89 22.27
C GLU A 305 26.63 9.09 21.46
N ARG A 306 26.26 8.11 20.63
CA ARG A 306 25.07 8.19 19.75
C ARG A 306 23.84 7.56 20.41
N ALA A 307 23.96 6.31 20.86
CA ALA A 307 22.89 5.60 21.57
C ALA A 307 22.75 6.04 23.04
N ARG A 308 23.77 6.73 23.58
CA ARG A 308 23.79 7.26 24.97
C ARG A 308 23.60 6.17 26.03
N LEU A 309 24.16 4.98 25.79
CA LEU A 309 24.09 3.88 26.73
C LEU A 309 25.08 4.06 27.88
N ASP A 310 24.63 3.74 29.09
CA ASP A 310 25.46 3.65 30.30
C ASP A 310 26.23 2.32 30.27
N LEU A 311 27.38 2.31 29.58
CA LEU A 311 28.17 1.09 29.35
C LEU A 311 28.76 0.54 30.64
N GLU A 312 29.02 1.39 31.62
CA GLU A 312 29.48 1.01 32.94
C GLU A 312 28.38 0.21 33.68
N ARG A 313 27.11 0.62 33.55
CA ARG A 313 25.98 -0.14 34.05
C ARG A 313 25.73 -1.43 33.26
N HIS A 314 25.93 -1.43 31.94
CA HIS A 314 25.89 -2.67 31.15
C HIS A 314 26.93 -3.69 31.66
N ALA A 315 28.16 -3.26 31.93
CA ALA A 315 29.20 -4.14 32.46
C ALA A 315 28.83 -4.70 33.85
N ALA A 316 28.32 -3.84 34.75
CA ALA A 316 28.08 -4.19 36.15
C ALA A 316 26.74 -4.88 36.42
N LYS A 317 25.68 -4.54 35.68
CA LYS A 317 24.29 -4.93 35.96
C LYS A 317 23.53 -5.51 34.76
N GLY A 318 24.19 -5.60 33.60
CA GLY A 318 23.59 -6.18 32.40
C GLY A 318 23.28 -7.66 32.59
N ILE A 319 22.27 -8.14 31.88
CA ILE A 319 21.88 -9.55 31.86
C ILE A 319 22.91 -10.34 31.06
N PRO A 320 23.54 -11.40 31.61
CA PRO A 320 24.41 -12.27 30.83
C PRO A 320 23.66 -12.79 29.59
N VAL A 321 24.26 -12.64 28.40
CA VAL A 321 23.61 -12.98 27.12
C VAL A 321 23.07 -14.40 27.13
N GLU A 322 23.80 -15.36 27.68
CA GLU A 322 23.36 -16.75 27.79
C GLU A 322 22.11 -16.92 28.67
N GLN A 323 21.99 -16.17 29.77
CA GLN A 323 20.78 -16.17 30.59
C GLN A 323 19.59 -15.58 29.82
N PHE A 324 19.80 -14.48 29.10
CA PHE A 324 18.78 -13.90 28.22
C PHE A 324 18.28 -14.90 27.17
N MET A 325 19.19 -15.59 26.50
CA MET A 325 18.84 -16.58 25.47
C MET A 325 18.06 -17.77 26.06
N GLN A 326 18.45 -18.26 27.24
CA GLN A 326 17.70 -19.30 27.96
C GLN A 326 16.29 -18.84 28.35
N MET A 327 16.13 -17.57 28.76
CA MET A 327 14.81 -16.99 29.02
C MET A 327 13.98 -16.93 27.73
N MET A 328 14.54 -16.46 26.62
CA MET A 328 13.82 -16.40 25.34
C MET A 328 13.42 -17.79 24.84
N GLU A 329 14.30 -18.79 24.92
CA GLU A 329 14.00 -20.19 24.58
C GLU A 329 12.84 -20.75 25.43
N ARG A 330 12.81 -20.44 26.73
CA ARG A 330 11.78 -20.94 27.66
C ARG A 330 10.53 -20.05 27.73
N SER A 331 10.50 -18.92 27.03
CA SER A 331 9.40 -17.96 27.08
C SER A 331 8.15 -18.45 26.33
N GLY A 332 8.32 -19.32 25.34
CA GLY A 332 7.28 -19.69 24.37
C GLY A 332 7.20 -18.77 23.15
N ALA A 333 8.09 -17.78 23.02
CA ALA A 333 8.12 -16.86 21.90
C ALA A 333 8.78 -17.47 20.63
N LEU A 334 9.87 -18.21 20.81
CA LEU A 334 10.63 -18.81 19.71
C LEU A 334 9.92 -20.05 19.16
N SER A 335 10.08 -20.29 17.86
CA SER A 335 9.43 -21.37 17.09
C SER A 335 7.89 -21.38 17.16
N ASN A 336 7.28 -20.29 17.63
CA ASN A 336 5.84 -20.16 17.77
C ASN A 336 5.20 -19.59 16.49
N LYS A 337 4.38 -20.40 15.81
CA LYS A 337 3.72 -20.02 14.56
C LYS A 337 2.63 -18.95 14.73
N SER A 338 2.12 -18.76 15.94
CA SER A 338 1.14 -17.72 16.26
C SER A 338 1.78 -16.34 16.45
N ILE A 339 3.12 -16.25 16.41
CA ILE A 339 3.86 -15.00 16.57
C ILE A 339 4.41 -14.56 15.22
N THR A 340 4.23 -13.29 14.88
CA THR A 340 4.84 -12.67 13.69
C THR A 340 5.85 -11.63 14.11
N TRP A 341 7.11 -11.86 13.73
CA TRP A 341 8.25 -11.01 14.04
C TRP A 341 8.41 -9.89 13.01
N ILE A 342 8.50 -8.65 13.47
CA ILE A 342 8.62 -7.48 12.63
C ILE A 342 9.97 -6.83 12.91
N THR A 343 10.81 -6.73 11.88
CA THR A 343 12.13 -6.11 11.99
C THR A 343 12.30 -5.03 10.92
N TYR A 344 13.33 -4.20 11.09
CA TYR A 344 13.81 -3.32 10.04
C TYR A 344 15.29 -3.61 9.82
N GLN A 345 15.63 -4.27 8.71
CA GLN A 345 17.00 -4.71 8.41
C GLN A 345 17.51 -5.73 9.46
N GLY A 346 16.66 -6.66 9.88
CA GLY A 346 16.89 -7.49 11.07
C GLY A 346 17.76 -8.73 10.90
N PHE A 347 18.58 -8.81 9.84
CA PHE A 347 19.46 -9.97 9.62
C PHE A 347 20.46 -10.17 10.77
N ALA A 348 20.99 -9.07 11.33
CA ALA A 348 21.90 -9.11 12.47
C ALA A 348 21.13 -9.45 13.76
N ASP A 349 19.95 -8.88 13.97
CA ASP A 349 19.08 -9.15 15.11
C ASP A 349 18.79 -10.66 15.22
N PHE A 350 18.33 -11.27 14.13
CA PHE A 350 18.11 -12.72 14.09
C PHE A 350 19.42 -13.49 14.25
N GLY A 351 20.50 -13.04 13.62
CA GLY A 351 21.82 -13.65 13.77
C GLY A 351 22.26 -13.74 15.23
N TYR A 352 22.15 -12.66 16.01
CA TYR A 352 22.53 -12.68 17.42
C TYR A 352 21.66 -13.64 18.26
N PHE A 353 20.35 -13.73 17.97
CA PHE A 353 19.49 -14.73 18.60
C PHE A 353 19.95 -16.15 18.25
N LEU A 354 20.19 -16.45 16.97
CA LEU A 354 20.65 -17.78 16.55
C LEU A 354 22.00 -18.14 17.17
N LEU A 355 22.95 -17.21 17.15
CA LEU A 355 24.28 -17.38 17.76
C LEU A 355 24.16 -17.66 19.27
N GLY A 356 23.30 -16.92 19.97
CA GLY A 356 23.11 -17.07 21.41
C GLY A 356 22.36 -18.33 21.83
N LEU A 357 21.55 -18.91 20.94
CA LEU A 357 20.87 -20.19 21.17
C LEU A 357 21.76 -21.41 20.88
N GLU A 358 22.85 -21.22 20.14
CA GLU A 358 23.69 -22.30 19.65
C GLU A 358 24.99 -22.41 20.44
N ARG A 359 25.43 -23.66 20.66
CA ARG A 359 26.67 -23.92 21.42
C ARG A 359 27.92 -23.75 20.57
N SER A 360 27.79 -23.70 19.24
CA SER A 360 28.88 -23.64 18.26
C SER A 360 29.65 -22.30 18.24
N ARG A 361 29.12 -21.23 18.86
CA ARG A 361 29.70 -19.87 18.89
C ARG A 361 29.96 -19.25 17.50
N ARG A 362 29.32 -19.77 16.44
CA ARG A 362 29.40 -19.26 15.06
C ARG A 362 28.08 -19.46 14.32
N LEU A 363 27.72 -18.50 13.47
CA LEU A 363 26.64 -18.67 12.50
C LEU A 363 27.01 -19.70 11.41
N PRO A 364 26.03 -20.25 10.66
CA PRO A 364 26.30 -21.23 9.61
C PRO A 364 27.26 -20.72 8.54
N ASP A 365 28.05 -21.60 7.94
CA ASP A 365 29.00 -21.19 6.87
C ASP A 365 28.30 -20.71 5.60
N ASP A 366 27.08 -21.20 5.33
CA ASP A 366 26.31 -20.87 4.14
C ASP A 366 24.97 -20.18 4.44
N ARG A 367 24.60 -19.24 3.54
CA ARG A 367 23.38 -18.42 3.64
C ARG A 367 22.11 -19.25 3.68
N ARG A 368 22.05 -20.36 2.94
CA ARG A 368 20.84 -21.20 2.86
C ARG A 368 20.58 -21.90 4.19
N SER A 369 21.62 -22.36 4.87
CA SER A 369 21.52 -22.95 6.20
C SER A 369 21.12 -21.92 7.25
N PHE A 370 21.64 -20.69 7.15
CA PHE A 370 21.18 -19.57 7.98
C PHE A 370 19.68 -19.27 7.80
N ILE A 371 19.21 -19.09 6.56
CA ILE A 371 17.79 -18.83 6.28
C ILE A 371 16.90 -19.94 6.83
N ARG A 372 17.26 -21.22 6.58
CA ARG A 372 16.51 -22.37 7.13
C ARG A 372 16.47 -22.40 8.65
N TRP A 373 17.49 -21.88 9.31
CA TRP A 373 17.52 -21.79 10.76
C TRP A 373 16.66 -20.64 11.27
N VAL A 374 16.72 -19.47 10.62
CA VAL A 374 15.80 -18.35 10.91
C VAL A 374 14.36 -18.82 10.74
N GLU A 375 14.00 -19.50 9.65
CA GLU A 375 12.64 -20.01 9.41
C GLU A 375 12.16 -20.99 10.50
N ARG A 376 13.07 -21.73 11.13
CA ARG A 376 12.75 -22.67 12.22
C ARG A 376 12.49 -21.94 13.54
N VAL A 377 13.29 -20.91 13.84
CA VAL A 377 13.21 -20.15 15.10
C VAL A 377 12.17 -19.02 15.03
N PHE A 378 12.00 -18.42 13.86
CA PHE A 378 11.12 -17.29 13.56
C PHE A 378 10.21 -17.64 12.36
N PRO A 379 9.22 -18.54 12.54
CA PRO A 379 8.45 -19.12 11.43
C PRO A 379 7.56 -18.12 10.68
N SER A 380 7.36 -16.93 11.22
CA SER A 380 6.62 -15.85 10.59
C SER A 380 7.31 -14.54 10.87
N LEU A 381 7.78 -13.87 9.82
CA LEU A 381 8.44 -12.57 9.95
C LEU A 381 8.17 -11.64 8.78
N TYR A 382 8.39 -10.34 8.99
CA TYR A 382 8.49 -9.32 7.95
C TYR A 382 9.69 -8.41 8.22
N ASP A 383 10.56 -8.24 7.22
CA ASP A 383 11.59 -7.20 7.23
C ASP A 383 11.11 -5.97 6.44
N LEU A 384 10.82 -4.89 7.17
CA LEU A 384 10.27 -3.66 6.64
C LEU A 384 11.25 -2.90 5.73
N LYS A 385 12.56 -3.17 5.81
CA LYS A 385 13.55 -2.54 4.92
C LYS A 385 13.29 -2.91 3.47
N THR A 386 12.81 -4.12 3.22
CA THR A 386 12.44 -4.60 1.88
C THR A 386 11.31 -3.77 1.29
N LEU A 387 10.33 -3.39 2.10
CA LEU A 387 9.19 -2.55 1.68
C LEU A 387 9.62 -1.11 1.39
N HIS A 388 10.48 -0.57 2.25
CA HIS A 388 10.99 0.79 2.11
C HIS A 388 11.77 0.94 0.80
N LYS A 389 12.64 -0.03 0.50
CA LYS A 389 13.48 -0.04 -0.70
C LYS A 389 12.71 -0.24 -1.99
N THR A 390 11.74 -1.16 -1.98
CA THR A 390 10.91 -1.43 -3.18
C THR A 390 9.90 -0.31 -3.46
N GLY A 391 9.74 0.66 -2.55
CA GLY A 391 8.77 1.74 -2.70
C GLY A 391 7.32 1.25 -2.61
N TYR A 392 7.11 0.12 -1.93
CA TYR A 392 5.82 -0.54 -1.88
C TYR A 392 4.79 0.25 -1.06
N CYS A 393 5.26 0.80 0.07
CA CYS A 393 4.47 1.64 0.98
C CYS A 393 4.89 3.11 0.93
N THR A 394 6.05 3.41 0.33
CA THR A 394 6.62 4.75 0.19
C THR A 394 6.76 5.09 -1.30
N SER A 395 6.05 6.12 -1.77
CA SER A 395 6.22 6.60 -3.14
C SER A 395 6.93 7.95 -3.14
N PRO A 396 8.13 8.08 -3.75
CA PRO A 396 8.91 7.09 -4.51
C PRO A 396 9.79 6.16 -3.64
N SER A 397 10.39 5.15 -4.27
CA SER A 397 11.46 4.34 -3.66
C SER A 397 12.62 5.21 -3.17
N VAL A 398 13.21 4.83 -2.05
CA VAL A 398 14.32 5.56 -1.41
C VAL A 398 15.66 4.90 -1.69
N PRO A 399 16.77 5.67 -1.72
CA PRO A 399 18.12 5.12 -1.88
C PRO A 399 18.52 4.12 -0.77
N GLY A 400 19.43 3.20 -1.14
CA GLY A 400 20.50 2.60 -0.31
C GLY A 400 20.41 2.72 1.21
N HIS A 401 20.68 3.94 1.67
CA HIS A 401 21.11 4.23 3.03
C HIS A 401 19.99 4.75 3.94
N ALA A 402 18.72 4.70 3.50
CA ALA A 402 17.61 5.15 4.32
C ALA A 402 17.44 4.24 5.56
N ASN A 403 17.38 4.84 6.75
CA ASN A 403 17.23 4.12 8.02
C ASN A 403 15.76 4.03 8.47
N LEU A 404 15.51 3.37 9.59
CA LEU A 404 14.17 3.22 10.18
C LEU A 404 13.49 4.58 10.42
N GLY A 405 14.25 5.59 10.88
CA GLY A 405 13.74 6.95 11.10
C GLY A 405 13.21 7.58 9.81
N ALA A 406 13.97 7.50 8.71
CA ALA A 406 13.54 7.98 7.40
C ALA A 406 12.29 7.22 6.90
N PHE A 407 12.22 5.90 7.13
CA PHE A 407 11.03 5.12 6.77
C PHE A 407 9.80 5.59 7.54
N ALA A 408 9.93 5.80 8.85
CA ALA A 408 8.87 6.27 9.70
C ALA A 408 8.35 7.64 9.26
N GLU A 409 9.25 8.57 8.92
CA GLU A 409 8.88 9.89 8.39
C GLU A 409 8.10 9.77 7.07
N ASP A 410 8.57 8.94 6.14
CA ASP A 410 7.95 8.79 4.81
C ASP A 410 6.52 8.24 4.87
N ILE A 411 6.23 7.32 5.81
CA ILE A 411 4.89 6.75 5.98
C ILE A 411 4.05 7.49 7.04
N GLY A 412 4.67 8.38 7.82
CA GLY A 412 4.04 9.11 8.92
C GLY A 412 3.75 8.24 10.14
N ALA A 413 4.68 7.36 10.51
CA ALA A 413 4.69 6.65 11.78
C ALA A 413 5.39 7.50 12.85
N ALA A 414 4.83 7.53 14.07
CA ALA A 414 5.36 8.33 15.17
C ALA A 414 6.32 7.51 16.05
N ARG A 415 7.42 8.13 16.46
CA ARG A 415 8.35 7.59 17.47
C ARG A 415 7.88 7.95 18.88
N THR A 416 8.05 7.00 19.80
CA THR A 416 7.96 7.22 21.25
C THR A 416 9.25 6.69 21.88
N GLY A 417 9.95 7.53 22.65
CA GLY A 417 11.27 7.21 23.18
C GLY A 417 12.41 7.80 22.34
N GLU A 418 13.64 7.59 22.79
CA GLU A 418 14.86 8.11 22.14
C GLU A 418 15.26 7.23 20.94
N SER A 419 15.86 7.82 19.92
CA SER A 419 16.41 7.05 18.79
C SER A 419 17.69 6.32 19.23
N HIS A 420 17.98 5.16 18.62
CA HIS A 420 19.14 4.31 18.96
C HIS A 420 19.03 3.72 20.37
N THR A 421 17.81 3.33 20.73
CA THR A 421 17.55 2.52 21.93
C THR A 421 16.60 1.42 21.52
N ALA A 422 16.99 0.17 21.82
CA ALA A 422 16.34 -0.99 21.20
C ALA A 422 14.82 -1.03 21.49
N GLY A 423 14.38 -0.63 22.69
CA GLY A 423 12.94 -0.62 23.03
C GLY A 423 12.12 0.40 22.21
N SER A 424 12.67 1.60 22.01
CA SER A 424 12.06 2.68 21.20
C SER A 424 12.03 2.31 19.72
N ASP A 425 13.13 1.74 19.20
CA ASP A 425 13.25 1.33 17.81
C ASP A 425 12.41 0.09 17.48
N ALA A 426 12.25 -0.86 18.43
CA ALA A 426 11.30 -1.97 18.31
C ALA A 426 9.84 -1.49 18.22
N LEU A 427 9.44 -0.51 19.05
CA LEU A 427 8.11 0.10 18.96
C LEU A 427 7.93 0.87 17.66
N LEU A 428 8.94 1.65 17.23
CA LEU A 428 8.86 2.37 15.97
C LEU A 428 8.73 1.40 14.78
N THR A 429 9.46 0.29 14.81
CA THR A 429 9.37 -0.80 13.82
C THR A 429 7.94 -1.36 13.76
N LEU A 430 7.33 -1.67 14.91
CA LEU A 430 5.94 -2.14 14.97
C LEU A 430 4.94 -1.09 14.46
N ASN A 431 5.11 0.19 14.83
CA ASN A 431 4.28 1.29 14.34
C ASN A 431 4.41 1.46 12.82
N CYS A 432 5.62 1.29 12.27
CA CYS A 432 5.87 1.31 10.85
C CYS A 432 5.15 0.17 10.13
N TYR A 433 5.13 -1.04 10.70
CA TYR A 433 4.36 -2.16 10.15
C TYR A 433 2.87 -1.86 10.08
N HIS A 434 2.27 -1.37 11.18
CA HIS A 434 0.87 -0.97 11.19
C HIS A 434 0.57 0.09 10.14
N ARG A 435 1.46 1.08 10.03
CA ARG A 435 1.31 2.15 9.05
C ARG A 435 1.44 1.62 7.61
N ALA A 436 2.37 0.70 7.35
CA ALA A 436 2.53 0.03 6.07
C ALA A 436 1.27 -0.77 5.69
N MET A 437 0.69 -1.52 6.63
CA MET A 437 -0.58 -2.26 6.43
C MET A 437 -1.73 -1.36 6.01
N LEU A 438 -1.80 -0.14 6.54
CA LEU A 438 -2.82 0.85 6.14
C LEU A 438 -2.58 1.45 4.75
N LEU A 439 -1.35 1.40 4.25
CA LEU A 439 -0.92 1.95 2.96
C LEU A 439 -0.86 0.88 1.85
N GLU A 440 -1.06 -0.38 2.21
CA GLU A 440 -1.06 -1.54 1.30
C GLU A 440 -1.99 -1.34 0.11
N GLN A 441 -1.52 -1.75 -1.07
CA GLN A 441 -2.28 -1.65 -2.31
C GLN A 441 -3.03 -2.96 -2.59
N PRO A 442 -4.24 -2.93 -3.18
CA PRO A 442 -5.06 -4.12 -3.31
C PRO A 442 -4.37 -5.31 -4.01
N PHE A 443 -3.63 -5.11 -5.10
CA PHE A 443 -2.89 -6.19 -5.79
C PHE A 443 -1.40 -6.20 -5.49
N SER A 444 -1.01 -5.46 -4.47
CA SER A 444 0.31 -5.41 -3.91
C SER A 444 0.15 -5.61 -2.39
N PRO A 445 -0.11 -6.84 -1.94
CA PRO A 445 -0.17 -7.14 -0.52
C PRO A 445 1.19 -7.43 0.11
N LEU A 446 1.39 -6.89 1.31
CA LEU A 446 2.53 -7.08 2.20
C LEU A 446 2.82 -8.55 2.50
N ILE A 447 1.79 -9.41 2.51
CA ILE A 447 1.93 -10.86 2.73
C ILE A 447 2.98 -11.53 1.82
N ARG A 448 3.27 -10.93 0.66
CA ARG A 448 4.33 -11.38 -0.26
C ARG A 448 5.74 -11.28 0.28
N PHE A 449 5.95 -10.39 1.24
CA PHE A 449 7.23 -10.16 1.88
C PHE A 449 7.38 -10.98 3.16
N ARG A 450 6.42 -11.86 3.47
CA ARG A 450 6.51 -12.73 4.65
C ARG A 450 7.68 -13.69 4.47
N GLY A 451 8.50 -13.81 5.50
CA GLY A 451 9.72 -14.63 5.47
C GLY A 451 10.89 -13.99 4.71
N GLN A 452 10.68 -12.85 4.04
CA GLN A 452 11.74 -12.15 3.32
C GLN A 452 12.52 -11.26 4.29
N MET A 453 13.82 -11.48 4.36
CA MET A 453 14.80 -10.63 5.03
C MET A 453 15.61 -9.84 4.01
N TYR A 454 15.77 -8.55 4.27
CA TYR A 454 16.50 -7.64 3.39
C TYR A 454 17.98 -8.07 3.26
N GLY A 455 18.53 -7.96 2.06
CA GLY A 455 19.92 -8.31 1.76
C GLY A 455 20.17 -9.81 1.59
N VAL A 456 19.61 -10.67 2.45
CA VAL A 456 19.90 -12.11 2.47
C VAL A 456 18.89 -12.98 1.72
N SER A 457 17.63 -12.56 1.55
CA SER A 457 16.58 -13.44 0.97
C SER A 457 16.52 -13.46 -0.56
N GLY A 458 17.43 -12.77 -1.25
CA GLY A 458 17.41 -12.65 -2.71
C GLY A 458 16.27 -11.76 -3.22
N SER A 459 16.12 -11.66 -4.55
CA SER A 459 15.04 -10.90 -5.16
C SER A 459 13.70 -11.61 -4.97
N ILE A 460 12.67 -10.84 -4.66
CA ILE A 460 11.29 -11.36 -4.59
C ILE A 460 10.90 -11.87 -5.96
N SER A 461 10.51 -13.15 -6.03
CA SER A 461 9.94 -13.71 -7.25
C SER A 461 8.66 -12.96 -7.59
N GLU A 462 8.58 -12.40 -8.79
CA GLU A 462 7.33 -11.83 -9.33
C GLU A 462 6.36 -12.91 -9.82
N ASP A 463 6.78 -14.18 -9.80
CA ASP A 463 5.97 -15.32 -10.17
C ASP A 463 4.72 -15.43 -9.25
N PRO A 464 3.51 -15.26 -9.80
CA PRO A 464 2.26 -15.46 -9.06
C PRO A 464 2.20 -16.82 -8.35
N ALA A 465 2.82 -17.86 -8.91
CA ALA A 465 2.80 -19.20 -8.33
C ALA A 465 3.51 -19.27 -6.96
N CYS A 466 4.61 -18.54 -6.79
CA CYS A 466 5.33 -18.44 -5.51
C CYS A 466 4.56 -17.63 -4.46
N ILE A 467 3.76 -16.66 -4.90
CA ILE A 467 2.96 -15.77 -4.04
C ILE A 467 1.77 -16.50 -3.42
N ASP A 468 1.21 -17.48 -4.13
CA ASP A 468 0.01 -18.19 -3.70
C ASP A 468 0.25 -19.17 -2.53
N MET A 469 1.50 -19.46 -2.16
CA MET A 469 1.82 -20.25 -0.95
C MET A 469 1.33 -19.62 0.36
N PHE A 470 1.10 -18.31 0.38
CA PHE A 470 0.75 -17.55 1.58
C PHE A 470 -0.67 -16.97 1.56
N VAL A 471 -1.56 -17.52 0.71
CA VAL A 471 -2.95 -17.09 0.58
C VAL A 471 -3.71 -17.27 1.89
N ARG A 472 -4.33 -16.20 2.37
CA ARG A 472 -5.16 -16.25 3.58
C ARG A 472 -6.61 -16.51 3.24
N LYS A 473 -7.15 -17.63 3.72
CA LYS A 473 -8.59 -17.89 3.66
C LYS A 473 -9.28 -17.24 4.84
N ILE A 474 -10.09 -16.23 4.56
CA ILE A 474 -10.80 -15.44 5.56
C ILE A 474 -12.24 -15.92 5.63
N SER A 475 -12.63 -16.49 6.77
CA SER A 475 -14.02 -16.87 7.01
C SER A 475 -14.85 -15.63 7.37
N ILE A 476 -15.77 -15.27 6.48
CA ILE A 476 -16.70 -14.16 6.68
C ILE A 476 -18.02 -14.69 7.23
N VAL A 477 -18.38 -14.11 8.36
CA VAL A 477 -19.65 -14.25 9.08
C VAL A 477 -20.32 -12.88 9.20
N ARG A 478 -21.54 -12.84 9.72
CA ARG A 478 -22.33 -11.61 9.83
C ARG A 478 -21.59 -10.48 10.56
N PHE A 479 -20.79 -10.80 11.58
CA PHE A 479 -20.14 -9.82 12.43
C PHE A 479 -18.95 -9.11 11.76
N ASN A 480 -18.14 -9.83 10.98
CA ASN A 480 -16.97 -9.26 10.28
C ASN A 480 -17.25 -8.89 8.80
N LEU A 481 -18.46 -9.16 8.28
CA LEU A 481 -18.85 -8.85 6.90
C LEU A 481 -18.57 -7.40 6.50
N HIS A 482 -18.89 -6.44 7.37
CA HIS A 482 -18.73 -5.02 7.06
C HIS A 482 -17.25 -4.62 6.79
N GLN A 483 -16.31 -5.20 7.54
CA GLN A 483 -14.89 -4.93 7.42
C GLN A 483 -14.34 -5.47 6.09
N HIS A 484 -14.68 -6.72 5.75
CA HIS A 484 -14.20 -7.36 4.52
C HIS A 484 -14.96 -6.88 3.27
N ALA A 485 -16.23 -6.50 3.38
CA ALA A 485 -16.97 -5.87 2.29
C ALA A 485 -16.27 -4.60 1.81
N ALA A 486 -15.74 -3.77 2.73
CA ALA A 486 -15.01 -2.57 2.35
C ALA A 486 -13.72 -2.85 1.54
N GLN A 487 -13.01 -3.95 1.84
CA GLN A 487 -11.86 -4.40 1.05
C GLN A 487 -12.29 -4.91 -0.34
N LEU A 488 -13.32 -5.75 -0.38
CA LEU A 488 -13.90 -6.24 -1.63
C LEU A 488 -14.40 -5.10 -2.52
N TYR A 489 -15.03 -4.06 -1.96
CA TYR A 489 -15.50 -2.91 -2.74
C TYR A 489 -14.34 -2.15 -3.41
N ARG A 490 -13.18 -2.05 -2.75
CA ARG A 490 -11.99 -1.46 -3.37
C ARG A 490 -11.48 -2.32 -4.51
N LEU A 491 -11.47 -3.64 -4.35
CA LEU A 491 -11.05 -4.57 -5.40
C LEU A 491 -12.00 -4.53 -6.59
N PHE A 492 -13.31 -4.59 -6.35
CA PHE A 492 -14.34 -4.50 -7.38
C PHE A 492 -14.37 -3.13 -8.07
N ALA A 493 -13.84 -2.06 -7.46
CA ALA A 493 -13.66 -0.77 -8.13
C ALA A 493 -12.54 -0.80 -9.18
N LEU A 494 -11.58 -1.72 -9.07
CA LEU A 494 -10.50 -1.93 -10.04
C LEU A 494 -10.95 -2.86 -11.19
N SER A 495 -10.07 -3.06 -12.17
CA SER A 495 -10.27 -4.06 -13.24
C SER A 495 -9.58 -5.37 -12.84
N GLY A 496 -10.17 -6.51 -13.19
CA GLY A 496 -9.61 -7.81 -12.84
C GLY A 496 -10.58 -8.98 -13.01
N THR A 497 -10.13 -10.15 -12.60
CA THR A 497 -10.90 -11.41 -12.60
C THR A 497 -11.44 -11.66 -11.20
N VAL A 498 -12.75 -11.90 -11.10
CA VAL A 498 -13.45 -12.36 -9.90
C VAL A 498 -13.71 -13.84 -10.08
N SER A 499 -12.97 -14.67 -9.36
CA SER A 499 -13.27 -16.10 -9.30
C SER A 499 -14.21 -16.40 -8.14
N VAL A 500 -15.23 -17.20 -8.41
CA VAL A 500 -16.26 -17.59 -7.44
C VAL A 500 -16.48 -19.09 -7.49
N GLU A 501 -16.45 -19.73 -6.32
CA GLU A 501 -16.84 -21.13 -6.17
C GLU A 501 -17.86 -21.25 -5.05
N ILE A 502 -18.97 -21.97 -5.32
CA ILE A 502 -20.03 -22.17 -4.34
C ILE A 502 -20.15 -23.65 -4.03
N SER A 503 -20.02 -23.97 -2.74
CA SER A 503 -20.28 -25.31 -2.22
C SER A 503 -21.61 -25.32 -1.46
N PHE A 504 -22.39 -26.36 -1.71
CA PHE A 504 -23.71 -26.58 -1.15
C PHE A 504 -23.65 -27.75 -0.15
N GLY A 505 -24.52 -27.74 0.86
CA GLY A 505 -24.64 -28.88 1.79
C GLY A 505 -25.31 -30.13 1.17
N SER A 506 -25.86 -29.98 -0.03
CA SER A 506 -26.53 -31.00 -0.84
C SER A 506 -26.15 -30.78 -2.30
N CYS A 507 -26.07 -31.83 -3.13
CA CYS A 507 -25.68 -31.69 -4.53
C CYS A 507 -26.73 -30.89 -5.32
N LEU A 508 -26.28 -30.05 -6.25
CA LEU A 508 -27.12 -29.31 -7.18
C LEU A 508 -27.04 -30.00 -8.54
N ARG A 509 -28.15 -30.56 -9.02
CA ARG A 509 -28.22 -31.14 -10.36
C ARG A 509 -28.29 -29.99 -11.38
N THR A 510 -27.28 -29.92 -12.24
CA THR A 510 -27.21 -28.94 -13.33
C THR A 510 -27.60 -29.53 -14.69
N GLU A 511 -28.19 -30.73 -14.70
CA GLU A 511 -28.61 -31.44 -15.92
C GLU A 511 -29.67 -30.66 -16.73
N SER A 512 -30.49 -29.85 -16.04
CA SER A 512 -31.41 -28.91 -16.68
C SER A 512 -31.66 -27.70 -15.80
N TYR A 513 -32.14 -26.61 -16.42
CA TYR A 513 -32.54 -25.41 -15.67
C TYR A 513 -33.65 -25.71 -14.65
N GLY A 514 -34.62 -26.55 -15.00
CA GLY A 514 -35.71 -26.96 -14.10
C GLY A 514 -35.20 -27.73 -12.88
N ALA A 515 -34.29 -28.70 -13.08
CA ALA A 515 -33.68 -29.44 -11.98
C ALA A 515 -32.89 -28.53 -11.02
N ALA A 516 -32.18 -27.54 -11.56
CA ALA A 516 -31.47 -26.56 -10.75
C ALA A 516 -32.42 -25.69 -9.91
N VAL A 517 -33.58 -25.30 -10.46
CA VAL A 517 -34.62 -24.54 -9.73
C VAL A 517 -35.16 -25.34 -8.55
N GLU A 518 -35.50 -26.62 -8.76
CA GLU A 518 -35.99 -27.51 -7.70
C GLU A 518 -34.96 -27.72 -6.59
N ASP A 519 -33.73 -28.06 -6.96
CA ASP A 519 -32.66 -28.34 -6.00
C ASP A 519 -32.32 -27.08 -5.18
N LEU A 520 -32.34 -25.90 -5.80
CA LEU A 520 -32.17 -24.64 -5.09
C LEU A 520 -33.25 -24.40 -4.03
N ALA A 521 -34.50 -24.82 -4.25
CA ALA A 521 -35.55 -24.67 -3.24
C ALA A 521 -35.20 -25.39 -1.92
N SER A 522 -34.45 -26.49 -2.00
CA SER A 522 -33.99 -27.28 -0.86
C SER A 522 -32.75 -26.70 -0.15
N ILE A 523 -31.95 -25.87 -0.83
CA ILE A 523 -30.70 -25.33 -0.28
C ILE A 523 -30.99 -24.35 0.86
N ARG A 524 -30.62 -24.75 2.07
CA ARG A 524 -30.73 -23.92 3.29
C ARG A 524 -29.47 -23.13 3.59
N SER A 525 -28.31 -23.61 3.17
CA SER A 525 -27.01 -22.97 3.41
C SER A 525 -26.04 -23.22 2.26
N ALA A 526 -25.20 -22.24 2.01
CA ALA A 526 -24.12 -22.34 1.04
C ALA A 526 -22.83 -21.73 1.62
N LYS A 527 -21.70 -22.14 1.07
CA LYS A 527 -20.41 -21.53 1.32
C LYS A 527 -19.92 -20.94 0.00
N VAL A 528 -19.76 -19.62 -0.03
CA VAL A 528 -19.36 -18.87 -1.23
C VAL A 528 -17.92 -18.43 -1.05
N GLU A 529 -17.01 -18.95 -1.86
CA GLU A 529 -15.62 -18.53 -1.90
C GLU A 529 -15.43 -17.50 -3.02
N LEU A 530 -14.78 -16.38 -2.70
CA LEU A 530 -14.50 -15.28 -3.62
C LEU A 530 -13.00 -15.00 -3.62
N GLY A 531 -12.41 -14.98 -4.81
CA GLY A 531 -11.07 -14.44 -5.06
C GLY A 531 -11.14 -13.33 -6.11
N VAL A 532 -10.35 -12.27 -5.93
CA VAL A 532 -10.24 -11.20 -6.94
C VAL A 532 -8.77 -11.09 -7.34
N PHE A 533 -8.49 -11.03 -8.65
CA PHE A 533 -7.16 -11.11 -9.22
C PHE A 533 -6.95 -10.00 -10.26
N ASP A 534 -5.73 -9.48 -10.37
CA ASP A 534 -5.38 -8.56 -11.47
C ASP A 534 -5.04 -9.33 -12.77
N ALA A 535 -4.70 -8.60 -13.82
CA ALA A 535 -4.34 -9.18 -15.13
C ALA A 535 -3.06 -10.05 -15.11
N ARG A 536 -2.25 -9.99 -14.06
CA ARG A 536 -1.07 -10.84 -13.86
C ARG A 536 -1.39 -12.09 -13.02
N GLY A 537 -2.65 -12.26 -12.60
CA GLY A 537 -3.04 -13.32 -11.67
C GLY A 537 -2.70 -13.02 -10.22
N TRP A 538 -2.36 -11.78 -9.90
CA TRP A 538 -2.05 -11.41 -8.53
C TRP A 538 -3.31 -11.24 -7.71
N GLN A 539 -3.41 -11.97 -6.60
CA GLN A 539 -4.57 -11.94 -5.73
C GLN A 539 -4.68 -10.63 -4.93
N GLY A 540 -5.91 -10.14 -4.84
CA GLY A 540 -6.32 -9.01 -4.02
C GLY A 540 -6.09 -9.27 -2.53
N TYR A 541 -5.33 -8.40 -1.86
CA TYR A 541 -4.97 -8.47 -0.45
C TYR A 541 -4.37 -9.83 -0.02
N GLY A 542 -3.91 -10.65 -0.98
CA GLY A 542 -3.49 -12.04 -0.76
C GLY A 542 -4.52 -12.87 0.02
N SER A 543 -5.80 -12.65 -0.25
CA SER A 543 -6.91 -13.20 0.52
C SER A 543 -7.97 -13.88 -0.35
N ILE A 544 -8.51 -14.98 0.14
CA ILE A 544 -9.77 -15.60 -0.31
C ILE A 544 -10.83 -15.29 0.73
N TRP A 545 -11.98 -14.79 0.30
CA TRP A 545 -13.11 -14.52 1.19
C TRP A 545 -14.11 -15.68 1.13
N GLU A 546 -14.25 -16.39 2.23
CA GLU A 546 -15.19 -17.50 2.38
C GLU A 546 -16.43 -17.01 3.14
N LEU A 547 -17.52 -16.74 2.43
CA LEU A 547 -18.78 -16.28 3.00
C LEU A 547 -19.63 -17.48 3.41
N LYS A 548 -19.96 -17.57 4.71
CA LYS A 548 -20.89 -18.57 5.25
C LYS A 548 -22.32 -18.06 5.16
N VAL A 549 -23.07 -18.49 4.13
CA VAL A 549 -24.40 -17.97 3.78
C VAL A 549 -25.51 -18.96 4.17
N GLY A 550 -26.67 -18.45 4.61
CA GLY A 550 -27.85 -19.26 4.97
C GLY A 550 -27.70 -20.06 6.26
N GLY A 551 -28.65 -20.95 6.57
CA GLY A 551 -28.65 -21.86 7.75
C GLY A 551 -29.27 -21.27 9.02
N SER A 552 -29.40 -22.11 10.06
CA SER A 552 -30.06 -21.79 11.36
C SER A 552 -29.15 -21.10 12.39
N GLY A 553 -27.92 -20.71 12.02
CA GLY A 553 -26.96 -20.07 12.93
C GLY A 553 -27.03 -18.54 12.90
N THR A 554 -27.12 -17.90 14.07
CA THR A 554 -27.16 -16.43 14.23
C THR A 554 -25.94 -15.69 13.67
N GLN A 555 -24.83 -16.40 13.49
CA GLN A 555 -23.58 -15.85 12.96
C GLN A 555 -23.54 -15.82 11.42
N ARG A 556 -24.40 -16.55 10.71
CA ARG A 556 -24.28 -16.69 9.24
C ARG A 556 -24.84 -15.48 8.49
N ILE A 557 -24.33 -15.27 7.28
CA ILE A 557 -24.76 -14.19 6.39
C ILE A 557 -26.09 -14.60 5.76
N THR A 558 -27.09 -13.71 5.75
CA THR A 558 -28.34 -13.99 5.03
C THR A 558 -28.15 -13.79 3.53
N THR A 559 -28.93 -14.48 2.69
CA THR A 559 -28.92 -14.28 1.23
C THR A 559 -29.20 -12.81 0.86
N THR A 560 -30.07 -12.14 1.61
CA THR A 560 -30.32 -10.69 1.46
C THR A 560 -29.09 -9.83 1.73
N LEU A 561 -28.27 -10.19 2.73
CA LEU A 561 -27.03 -9.46 3.03
C LEU A 561 -25.97 -9.70 1.95
N LEU A 562 -25.85 -10.94 1.44
CA LEU A 562 -24.99 -11.25 0.29
C LEU A 562 -25.40 -10.42 -0.93
N ALA A 563 -26.69 -10.43 -1.28
CA ALA A 563 -27.21 -9.65 -2.40
C ALA A 563 -26.94 -8.17 -2.23
N LYS A 564 -27.22 -7.62 -1.04
CA LYS A 564 -26.94 -6.22 -0.72
C LYS A 564 -25.44 -5.88 -0.87
N MET A 565 -24.55 -6.75 -0.41
CA MET A 565 -23.10 -6.56 -0.56
C MET A 565 -22.69 -6.49 -2.04
N LEU A 566 -23.15 -7.44 -2.87
CA LEU A 566 -22.84 -7.49 -4.30
C LEU A 566 -23.44 -6.31 -5.07
N THR A 567 -24.66 -5.88 -4.76
CA THR A 567 -25.27 -4.71 -5.39
C THR A 567 -24.54 -3.42 -4.98
N GLN A 568 -24.16 -3.28 -3.71
CA GLN A 568 -23.49 -2.08 -3.21
C GLN A 568 -22.02 -1.97 -3.63
N SER A 569 -21.38 -3.07 -4.00
CA SER A 569 -19.98 -3.06 -4.41
C SER A 569 -19.74 -2.41 -5.77
N GLY A 570 -20.77 -2.29 -6.60
CA GLY A 570 -20.63 -1.89 -8.01
C GLY A 570 -19.93 -2.95 -8.86
N ALA A 571 -19.84 -4.20 -8.39
CA ALA A 571 -19.24 -5.31 -9.13
C ALA A 571 -20.17 -5.86 -10.21
N LEU A 572 -21.48 -5.81 -9.96
CA LEU A 572 -22.51 -6.24 -10.92
C LEU A 572 -22.58 -5.24 -12.08
N CYS A 573 -22.95 -5.74 -13.26
CA CYS A 573 -23.09 -4.97 -14.49
C CYS A 573 -21.80 -4.23 -14.92
N LYS A 574 -20.63 -4.59 -14.38
CA LYS A 574 -19.36 -3.91 -14.65
C LYS A 574 -18.54 -4.67 -15.71
N PRO A 575 -18.41 -4.17 -16.94
CA PRO A 575 -17.69 -4.89 -18.00
C PRO A 575 -16.18 -5.06 -17.76
N ALA A 576 -15.61 -4.23 -16.88
CA ALA A 576 -14.18 -4.32 -16.54
C ALA A 576 -13.87 -5.43 -15.51
N LEU A 577 -14.89 -6.13 -15.01
CA LEU A 577 -14.72 -7.31 -14.16
C LEU A 577 -15.15 -8.55 -14.92
N THR A 578 -14.26 -9.53 -15.00
CA THR A 578 -14.60 -10.85 -15.51
C THR A 578 -14.95 -11.78 -14.35
N TRP A 579 -16.10 -12.44 -14.43
CA TRP A 579 -16.53 -13.44 -13.47
C TRP A 579 -16.18 -14.83 -13.99
N ALA A 580 -15.47 -15.63 -13.18
CA ALA A 580 -15.06 -16.98 -13.53
C ALA A 580 -15.50 -17.97 -12.46
N SER A 581 -16.06 -19.11 -12.86
CA SER A 581 -16.38 -20.23 -11.95
C SER A 581 -16.14 -21.55 -12.65
N SER A 582 -15.87 -22.60 -11.88
CA SER A 582 -15.82 -23.96 -12.38
C SER A 582 -17.20 -24.54 -12.74
N SER A 583 -18.28 -23.93 -12.24
CA SER A 583 -19.65 -24.44 -12.39
C SER A 583 -20.66 -23.36 -12.72
N SER A 584 -21.57 -23.66 -13.65
CA SER A 584 -22.73 -22.82 -13.96
C SER A 584 -23.68 -22.65 -12.77
N SER A 585 -23.76 -23.66 -11.87
CA SER A 585 -24.58 -23.63 -10.65
C SER A 585 -24.28 -22.44 -9.73
N THR A 586 -23.03 -21.97 -9.71
CA THR A 586 -22.58 -20.77 -8.98
C THR A 586 -23.44 -19.56 -9.35
N PHE A 587 -23.63 -19.34 -10.65
CA PHE A 587 -24.36 -18.18 -11.14
C PHE A 587 -25.87 -18.34 -10.99
N VAL A 588 -26.40 -19.56 -11.08
CA VAL A 588 -27.81 -19.83 -10.75
C VAL A 588 -28.10 -19.43 -9.29
N TYR A 589 -27.25 -19.84 -8.35
CA TYR A 589 -27.40 -19.46 -6.93
C TYR A 589 -27.26 -17.95 -6.71
N LEU A 590 -26.27 -17.30 -7.33
CA LEU A 590 -26.06 -15.86 -7.18
C LEU A 590 -27.23 -15.04 -7.74
N VAL A 591 -27.76 -15.41 -8.91
CA VAL A 591 -28.93 -14.74 -9.52
C VAL A 591 -30.13 -14.86 -8.59
N ARG A 592 -30.43 -16.06 -8.07
CA ARG A 592 -31.51 -16.26 -7.08
C ARG A 592 -31.31 -15.38 -5.83
N ALA A 593 -30.08 -15.30 -5.31
CA ALA A 593 -29.80 -14.44 -4.17
C ALA A 593 -30.07 -12.96 -4.48
N LEU A 594 -29.73 -12.50 -5.69
CA LEU A 594 -29.86 -11.12 -6.14
C LEU A 594 -31.30 -10.70 -6.44
N THR A 595 -32.11 -11.58 -7.04
CA THR A 595 -33.49 -11.27 -7.42
C THR A 595 -34.44 -11.22 -6.24
N ARG A 596 -34.12 -11.87 -5.11
CA ARG A 596 -34.96 -12.03 -3.91
C ARG A 596 -36.31 -12.73 -4.15
N THR A 597 -36.68 -12.95 -5.41
CA THR A 597 -37.77 -13.79 -5.90
C THR A 597 -37.23 -15.16 -6.28
N ASP A 598 -38.13 -16.08 -6.63
CA ASP A 598 -37.75 -17.29 -7.35
C ASP A 598 -37.01 -16.95 -8.66
N LEU A 599 -36.27 -17.94 -9.17
CA LEU A 599 -35.54 -17.83 -10.42
C LEU A 599 -36.48 -17.48 -11.59
N PRO A 600 -35.97 -16.86 -12.67
CA PRO A 600 -36.80 -16.57 -13.85
C PRO A 600 -37.54 -17.80 -14.38
N ASP A 601 -38.76 -17.61 -14.87
CA ASP A 601 -39.63 -18.72 -15.33
C ASP A 601 -39.09 -19.47 -16.56
N SER A 602 -38.07 -18.93 -17.25
CA SER A 602 -37.45 -19.58 -18.41
C SER A 602 -35.93 -19.41 -18.43
N ARG A 603 -35.24 -20.40 -19.02
CA ARG A 603 -33.79 -20.38 -19.21
C ARG A 603 -33.33 -19.17 -20.01
N LEU A 604 -34.06 -18.77 -21.05
CA LEU A 604 -33.72 -17.60 -21.86
C LEU A 604 -33.70 -16.31 -21.01
N ARG A 605 -34.72 -16.10 -20.17
CA ARG A 605 -34.77 -14.95 -19.25
C ARG A 605 -33.66 -15.01 -18.21
N PHE A 606 -33.34 -16.21 -17.72
CA PHE A 606 -32.19 -16.41 -16.83
C PHE A 606 -30.88 -16.01 -17.50
N LEU A 607 -30.61 -16.46 -18.73
CA LEU A 607 -29.39 -16.13 -19.47
C LEU A 607 -29.28 -14.62 -19.73
N GLN A 608 -30.39 -13.96 -20.11
CA GLN A 608 -30.44 -12.51 -20.29
C GLN A 608 -30.14 -11.75 -19.00
N LEU A 609 -30.76 -12.15 -17.89
CA LEU A 609 -30.54 -11.55 -16.58
C LEU A 609 -29.10 -11.79 -16.10
N CYS A 610 -28.59 -13.01 -16.28
CA CYS A 610 -27.24 -13.39 -15.92
C CYS A 610 -26.21 -12.57 -16.71
N GLY A 611 -26.37 -12.45 -18.03
CA GLY A 611 -25.49 -11.62 -18.87
C GLY A 611 -25.59 -10.12 -18.53
N GLY A 612 -26.76 -9.64 -18.11
CA GLY A 612 -26.91 -8.27 -17.61
C GLY A 612 -26.19 -8.01 -16.29
N LEU A 613 -26.24 -8.97 -15.36
CA LEU A 613 -25.60 -8.89 -14.04
C LEU A 613 -24.10 -9.17 -14.10
N PHE A 614 -23.66 -10.05 -14.99
CA PHE A 614 -22.28 -10.53 -15.16
C PHE A 614 -21.89 -10.43 -16.65
N PRO A 615 -21.55 -9.23 -17.16
CA PRO A 615 -21.36 -9.01 -18.59
C PRO A 615 -20.20 -9.82 -19.20
N GLU A 616 -19.12 -9.97 -18.45
CA GLU A 616 -17.97 -10.79 -18.82
C GLU A 616 -17.94 -12.02 -17.91
N LEU A 617 -18.58 -13.10 -18.34
CA LEU A 617 -18.78 -14.32 -17.57
C LEU A 617 -18.16 -15.52 -18.29
N CYS A 618 -17.35 -16.30 -17.57
CA CYS A 618 -16.70 -17.50 -18.08
C CYS A 618 -16.95 -18.70 -17.16
N ILE A 619 -17.37 -19.82 -17.74
CA ILE A 619 -17.30 -21.13 -17.07
C ILE A 619 -15.97 -21.76 -17.44
N VAL A 620 -15.23 -22.27 -16.46
CA VAL A 620 -13.89 -22.81 -16.64
C VAL A 620 -13.92 -24.29 -16.26
N PRO A 621 -13.85 -25.24 -17.22
CA PRO A 621 -13.99 -26.66 -16.92
C PRO A 621 -12.99 -27.16 -15.86
N ALA A 622 -13.43 -28.10 -15.03
CA ALA A 622 -12.54 -28.86 -14.18
C ALA A 622 -11.71 -29.85 -15.03
N VAL A 623 -10.40 -29.97 -14.77
CA VAL A 623 -9.54 -30.98 -15.43
C VAL A 623 -9.64 -32.28 -14.63
N GLN A 624 -9.77 -33.42 -15.33
CA GLN A 624 -9.95 -34.75 -14.72
C GLN A 624 -8.71 -35.24 -13.95
N ASP A 625 -7.50 -34.73 -14.23
CA ASP A 625 -6.23 -35.22 -13.67
C ASP A 625 -5.86 -34.68 -12.26
N GLU A 626 -6.71 -33.90 -11.59
CA GLU A 626 -6.46 -33.47 -10.19
C GLU A 626 -6.93 -34.51 -9.15
N GLU A 627 -7.42 -35.69 -9.57
CA GLU A 627 -7.70 -36.83 -8.67
C GLU A 627 -6.41 -37.53 -8.17
N GLU A 628 -5.26 -37.33 -8.82
CA GLU A 628 -3.98 -37.88 -8.36
C GLU A 628 -3.10 -36.80 -7.70
N GLY A 629 -3.33 -36.53 -6.41
CA GLY A 629 -2.24 -36.10 -5.52
C GLY A 629 -2.46 -34.89 -4.61
N VAL A 630 -3.58 -34.14 -4.72
CA VAL A 630 -3.94 -33.12 -3.71
C VAL A 630 -5.46 -33.13 -3.53
N GLU A 631 -5.95 -33.66 -2.41
CA GLU A 631 -7.37 -33.69 -2.07
C GLU A 631 -8.04 -32.30 -2.19
N GLY A 632 -9.02 -32.15 -3.09
CA GLY A 632 -10.02 -31.08 -2.99
C GLY A 632 -10.65 -30.61 -4.30
N ALA A 633 -11.95 -30.30 -4.25
CA ALA A 633 -12.71 -29.58 -5.29
C ALA A 633 -11.96 -28.34 -5.84
N PRO A 634 -12.25 -27.90 -7.09
CA PRO A 634 -11.58 -26.74 -7.69
C PRO A 634 -11.65 -25.51 -6.78
N SER A 635 -10.48 -24.93 -6.47
CA SER A 635 -10.37 -23.72 -5.67
C SER A 635 -10.56 -22.46 -6.53
N VAL A 636 -10.97 -21.35 -5.91
CA VAL A 636 -11.02 -20.04 -6.60
C VAL A 636 -9.67 -19.62 -7.21
N VAL A 637 -8.55 -20.11 -6.67
CA VAL A 637 -7.21 -19.81 -7.19
C VAL A 637 -6.95 -20.61 -8.47
N SER A 638 -7.22 -21.92 -8.46
CA SER A 638 -7.07 -22.77 -9.64
C SER A 638 -8.00 -22.32 -10.77
N THR A 639 -9.25 -21.96 -10.48
CA THR A 639 -10.20 -21.43 -11.47
C THR A 639 -9.71 -20.13 -12.08
N ALA A 640 -9.24 -19.17 -11.27
CA ALA A 640 -8.70 -17.91 -11.78
C ALA A 640 -7.46 -18.10 -12.66
N ARG A 641 -6.53 -18.97 -12.26
CA ARG A 641 -5.32 -19.28 -13.03
C ARG A 641 -5.66 -19.86 -14.39
N ARG A 642 -6.55 -20.86 -14.43
CA ARG A 642 -7.01 -21.46 -15.68
C ARG A 642 -7.63 -20.40 -16.58
N TYR A 643 -8.57 -19.59 -16.06
CA TYR A 643 -9.16 -18.48 -16.82
C TYR A 643 -8.10 -17.56 -17.45
N LEU A 644 -7.06 -17.18 -16.69
CA LEU A 644 -6.01 -16.31 -17.17
C LEU A 644 -5.09 -16.97 -18.20
N ALA A 645 -5.00 -18.30 -18.21
CA ALA A 645 -4.27 -19.07 -19.21
C ALA A 645 -5.07 -19.30 -20.51
N LEU A 646 -6.41 -19.24 -20.46
CA LEU A 646 -7.27 -19.45 -21.63
C LEU A 646 -7.13 -18.30 -22.64
N SER A 647 -6.96 -18.66 -23.90
CA SER A 647 -7.15 -17.74 -25.02
C SER A 647 -8.61 -17.32 -25.12
N PRO A 648 -8.93 -16.18 -25.76
CA PRO A 648 -10.30 -15.72 -25.92
C PRO A 648 -11.25 -16.75 -26.58
N GLN A 649 -10.71 -17.67 -27.38
CA GLN A 649 -11.46 -18.69 -28.12
C GLN A 649 -11.82 -19.89 -27.25
N GLU A 650 -11.09 -20.14 -26.17
CA GLU A 650 -11.29 -21.27 -25.25
C GLU A 650 -12.21 -20.91 -24.07
N ARG A 651 -12.68 -19.66 -24.01
CA ARG A 651 -13.55 -19.19 -22.92
C ARG A 651 -14.99 -19.66 -23.15
N CYS A 652 -15.45 -20.60 -22.33
CA CYS A 652 -16.82 -21.06 -22.34
C CYS A 652 -17.75 -20.02 -21.69
N THR A 653 -18.91 -19.78 -22.31
CA THR A 653 -19.98 -18.97 -21.71
C THR A 653 -20.91 -19.86 -20.88
N ILE A 654 -21.87 -19.27 -20.15
CA ILE A 654 -22.83 -20.01 -19.28
C ILE A 654 -23.85 -20.89 -20.06
N THR A 655 -23.57 -21.28 -21.30
CA THR A 655 -24.46 -22.07 -22.15
C THR A 655 -24.66 -23.51 -21.70
N ASP A 656 -23.81 -24.03 -20.79
CA ASP A 656 -23.77 -25.44 -20.34
C ASP A 656 -24.92 -25.92 -19.44
N LEU A 657 -25.97 -25.12 -19.22
CA LEU A 657 -27.24 -25.68 -18.74
C LEU A 657 -27.95 -26.28 -19.96
N SER A 658 -27.87 -27.60 -20.17
CA SER A 658 -28.49 -28.27 -21.32
C SER A 658 -30.01 -28.04 -21.38
N ASP A 659 -30.49 -27.74 -22.59
CA ASP A 659 -31.91 -27.82 -22.94
C ASP A 659 -32.26 -29.31 -23.09
N ALA A 660 -32.70 -29.96 -22.02
CA ALA A 660 -33.68 -31.02 -22.22
C ALA A 660 -34.96 -30.27 -22.62
N GLU A 661 -35.29 -30.31 -23.90
CA GLU A 661 -36.47 -29.69 -24.51
C GLU A 661 -37.67 -29.79 -23.56
N GLU A 662 -38.31 -28.64 -23.26
CA GLU A 662 -39.72 -28.68 -22.86
C GLU A 662 -40.44 -29.45 -23.98
N PRO A 663 -41.05 -30.62 -23.71
CA PRO A 663 -41.92 -31.21 -24.70
C PRO A 663 -43.04 -30.20 -24.92
N ALA A 664 -43.13 -29.67 -26.14
CA ALA A 664 -44.22 -28.84 -26.55
C ALA A 664 -45.54 -29.58 -26.25
N ALA A 665 -46.35 -29.04 -25.35
CA ALA A 665 -47.72 -29.45 -25.11
C ALA A 665 -48.59 -28.21 -24.86
#